data_AF-A0A947RWZ8-F1
#
_entry.id   AF-A0A947RWZ8-F1
#
_cell.length_a   1.000
_cell.length_b   1.000
_cell.length_c   1.000
_cell.angle_alpha   90.00
_cell.angle_beta   90.00
_cell.angle_gamma   90.00
#
_symmetry.space_group_name_H-M   'P 1'
#
loop_
_entity.id
_entity.type
_entity.pdbx_description
1 polymer ?
#
loop_
_entity_poly.entity_id
_entity_poly.type
_entity_poly.pdbx_seq_one_letter_code
_entity_poly.pdbx_strand_id
1 'polypeptide(L)'
;GDMDETRTANVWTMDADGGGKRQLTRFAGDGVRAAALSADGSLIVLEQGLHLHALATTGGDPVRLRIDVAADAIENPVVVENRSGEAAELAVSDDGDEFAMVIDGEIVLVNRKLGGRATVPVPGPWREADIALRPGGADTLLLVTDRGGEDTVCLLVSDDDDQKLLRSARRHRLVELTDGKRPCARPAWSPDGERIAYVGGNGDLRVMDADGKHDKSLSASWNLNDFAWSPDGRWLAYARFDPDYNSDIWIVPGEGGEPVNVTRHPEYDEDPVWSPDGTMLAWNTTRHNHAPDRRDTDVYFLYLREEDHDRTRERWEILQKTRDDEPAKGDDAGDDETDDEAKAEEKIEVVIDFDEIHLRGRRLTSLPGSEYVQAIDPHGDRIYFTANVGDERDLYSVDRFGEDRKAVTTGGVEPAAVHLDAKLKILAFLKGGAPATIGADGGEVESTDFTARLTVDRPAVRLRTLDEAWRTLRDRFYDPDMHGVDWPAMRAKYGAWVAHAACDVDFGDVMNLMLGELNASHMGYRPGWDSPGDYGDDGWLGLEFDRAHTGRGLKVARVLIDGPCDMAPDRVRVGDVLLGVDGRAVGRDASLEAALETRADLPTWLLLERGGDELEFQVAPTGWRSIQVLNHRDAERAKRAYTEERSDGRVGYVHIQGMGFAEVERFQ
;
A
#
# COMPACT_ATOMS: atom_id res chain seq x y z
N GLY A 1 -17.90 -28.91 -9.87
CA GLY A 1 -17.18 -29.89 -10.70
C GLY A 1 -16.40 -30.80 -9.77
N ASP A 2 -16.16 -32.04 -10.19
CA ASP A 2 -15.21 -32.92 -9.51
C ASP A 2 -13.96 -33.00 -10.40
N MET A 3 -12.76 -32.91 -9.81
CA MET A 3 -11.51 -32.93 -10.59
C MET A 3 -11.21 -34.35 -11.05
N ASP A 4 -10.97 -34.52 -12.35
CA ASP A 4 -10.49 -35.79 -12.90
C ASP A 4 -8.97 -35.98 -12.67
N GLU A 5 -8.44 -37.14 -13.07
CA GLU A 5 -7.00 -37.45 -12.99
C GLU A 5 -6.13 -36.45 -13.79
N THR A 6 -6.73 -35.65 -14.67
CA THR A 6 -6.10 -34.57 -15.43
C THR A 6 -6.24 -33.18 -14.82
N ARG A 7 -6.84 -33.07 -13.62
CA ARG A 7 -7.14 -31.80 -12.90
C ARG A 7 -8.05 -30.84 -13.68
N THR A 8 -8.82 -31.31 -14.65
CA THR A 8 -9.78 -30.47 -15.40
C THR A 8 -11.19 -30.63 -14.82
N ALA A 9 -11.82 -29.51 -14.48
CA ALA A 9 -13.19 -29.53 -13.97
C ALA A 9 -14.17 -29.98 -15.06
N ASN A 10 -14.91 -31.06 -14.80
CA ASN A 10 -15.91 -31.59 -15.72
C ASN A 10 -17.28 -31.73 -15.03
N VAL A 11 -18.34 -31.86 -15.83
CA VAL A 11 -19.73 -32.03 -15.36
C VAL A 11 -20.01 -33.51 -15.17
N TRP A 12 -20.64 -33.82 -14.04
CA TRP A 12 -21.04 -35.17 -13.65
C TRP A 12 -22.51 -35.16 -13.22
N THR A 13 -23.18 -36.30 -13.36
CA THR A 13 -24.49 -36.57 -12.77
C THR A 13 -24.36 -37.65 -11.72
N MET A 14 -25.19 -37.60 -10.70
CA MET A 14 -25.35 -38.65 -9.70
C MET A 14 -26.81 -38.71 -9.26
N ASP A 15 -27.21 -39.85 -8.72
CA ASP A 15 -28.51 -40.02 -8.06
C ASP A 15 -28.54 -39.18 -6.77
N ALA A 16 -29.74 -38.87 -6.27
CA ALA A 16 -29.91 -38.02 -5.08
C ALA A 16 -29.32 -38.64 -3.79
N ASP A 17 -29.09 -39.94 -3.78
CA ASP A 17 -28.42 -40.68 -2.70
C ASP A 17 -26.88 -40.71 -2.85
N GLY A 18 -26.33 -40.06 -3.87
CA GLY A 18 -24.90 -40.05 -4.20
C GLY A 18 -24.43 -41.26 -5.03
N GLY A 19 -25.33 -42.18 -5.38
CA GLY A 19 -25.05 -43.32 -6.26
C GLY A 19 -24.98 -42.94 -7.75
N GLY A 20 -24.65 -43.91 -8.60
CA GLY A 20 -24.85 -43.78 -10.05
C GLY A 20 -24.00 -42.71 -10.76
N LYS A 21 -22.86 -42.31 -10.18
CA LYS A 21 -22.00 -41.24 -10.71
C LYS A 21 -21.59 -41.50 -12.16
N ARG A 22 -21.90 -40.55 -13.05
CA ARG A 22 -21.60 -40.60 -14.50
C ARG A 22 -21.03 -39.27 -14.98
N GLN A 23 -19.93 -39.33 -15.73
CA GLN A 23 -19.32 -38.16 -16.35
C GLN A 23 -20.10 -37.75 -17.60
N LEU A 24 -20.48 -36.47 -17.69
CA LEU A 24 -21.17 -35.92 -18.87
C LEU A 24 -20.22 -35.21 -19.84
N THR A 25 -19.19 -34.53 -19.35
CA THR A 25 -18.23 -33.80 -20.20
C THR A 25 -16.81 -34.32 -20.01
N ARG A 26 -15.99 -34.19 -21.05
CA ARG A 26 -14.58 -34.59 -21.07
C ARG A 26 -13.72 -33.47 -21.68
N PHE A 27 -13.89 -32.25 -21.20
CA PHE A 27 -13.03 -31.14 -21.60
C PHE A 27 -11.60 -31.38 -21.10
N ALA A 28 -10.63 -30.86 -21.85
CA ALA A 28 -9.22 -30.88 -21.52
C ALA A 28 -8.68 -29.44 -21.53
N GLY A 29 -7.75 -29.12 -20.61
CA GLY A 29 -7.27 -27.76 -20.40
C GLY A 29 -8.25 -26.97 -19.54
N ASP A 30 -8.90 -25.96 -20.13
CA ASP A 30 -9.92 -25.16 -19.44
C ASP A 30 -11.11 -26.03 -19.03
N GLY A 31 -11.31 -26.17 -17.73
CA GLY A 31 -12.46 -26.87 -17.16
C GLY A 31 -13.75 -26.05 -17.19
N VAL A 32 -14.85 -26.71 -16.86
CA VAL A 32 -16.15 -26.07 -16.66
C VAL A 32 -16.11 -25.23 -15.39
N ARG A 33 -16.30 -23.92 -15.54
CA ARG A 33 -16.30 -22.95 -14.43
C ARG A 33 -17.68 -22.77 -13.81
N ALA A 34 -18.69 -22.64 -14.67
CA ALA A 34 -20.07 -22.46 -14.28
C ALA A 34 -20.97 -23.41 -15.07
N ALA A 35 -22.07 -23.82 -14.43
CA ALA A 35 -23.10 -24.63 -15.06
C ALA A 35 -24.47 -24.19 -14.55
N ALA A 36 -25.42 -24.01 -15.45
CA ALA A 36 -26.80 -23.67 -15.14
C ALA A 36 -27.75 -24.66 -15.81
N LEU A 37 -28.72 -25.16 -15.05
CA LEU A 37 -29.77 -26.04 -15.55
C LEU A 37 -30.95 -25.20 -16.05
N SER A 38 -31.54 -25.58 -17.19
CA SER A 38 -32.79 -24.99 -17.65
C SER A 38 -33.93 -25.26 -16.67
N ALA A 39 -34.94 -24.38 -16.65
CA ALA A 39 -36.08 -24.50 -15.72
C ALA A 39 -36.87 -25.81 -15.87
N ASP A 40 -36.88 -26.41 -17.06
CA ASP A 40 -37.51 -27.70 -17.36
C ASP A 40 -36.58 -28.91 -17.12
N GLY A 41 -35.31 -28.67 -16.75
CA GLY A 41 -34.32 -29.70 -16.48
C GLY A 41 -33.79 -30.44 -17.72
N SER A 42 -34.08 -29.98 -18.93
CA SER A 42 -33.70 -30.69 -20.16
C SER A 42 -32.29 -30.33 -20.66
N LEU A 43 -31.80 -29.13 -20.35
CA LEU A 43 -30.53 -28.58 -20.84
C LEU A 43 -29.66 -28.06 -19.71
N ILE A 44 -28.35 -28.21 -19.88
CA ILE A 44 -27.32 -27.60 -19.07
C ILE A 44 -26.55 -26.62 -19.96
N VAL A 45 -26.45 -25.35 -19.56
CA VAL A 45 -25.55 -24.38 -20.16
C VAL A 45 -24.28 -24.33 -19.32
N LEU A 46 -23.13 -24.44 -19.98
CA LEU A 46 -21.81 -24.57 -19.37
C LEU A 46 -20.92 -23.42 -19.81
N GLU A 47 -20.14 -22.87 -18.90
CA GLU A 47 -19.05 -21.95 -19.20
C GLU A 47 -17.72 -22.71 -19.18
N GLN A 48 -16.97 -22.63 -20.27
CA GLN A 48 -15.65 -23.25 -20.42
C GLN A 48 -14.75 -22.29 -21.22
N GLY A 49 -13.65 -21.85 -20.61
CA GLY A 49 -12.83 -20.75 -21.14
C GLY A 49 -13.67 -19.50 -21.39
N LEU A 50 -13.55 -18.89 -22.57
CA LEU A 50 -14.35 -17.74 -23.00
C LEU A 50 -15.63 -18.13 -23.75
N HIS A 51 -16.11 -19.37 -23.59
CA HIS A 51 -17.20 -19.92 -24.40
C HIS A 51 -18.32 -20.51 -23.56
N LEU A 52 -19.55 -20.35 -24.06
CA LEU A 52 -20.71 -21.08 -23.55
C LEU A 52 -20.97 -22.31 -24.41
N HIS A 53 -21.39 -23.39 -23.76
CA HIS A 53 -21.79 -24.64 -24.40
C HIS A 53 -23.15 -25.07 -23.87
N ALA A 54 -23.96 -25.71 -24.72
CA ALA A 54 -25.21 -26.35 -24.31
C ALA A 54 -25.07 -27.87 -24.37
N LEU A 55 -25.63 -28.55 -23.38
CA LEU A 55 -25.58 -30.00 -23.22
C LEU A 55 -26.93 -30.52 -22.74
N ALA A 56 -27.45 -31.59 -23.35
CA ALA A 56 -28.66 -32.24 -22.83
C ALA A 56 -28.35 -32.99 -21.51
N THR A 57 -29.26 -32.95 -20.54
CA THR A 57 -29.08 -33.66 -19.25
C THR A 57 -29.02 -35.18 -19.39
N THR A 58 -29.58 -35.71 -20.47
CA THR A 58 -29.47 -37.13 -20.83
C THR A 58 -28.06 -37.53 -21.27
N GLY A 59 -27.21 -36.56 -21.64
CA GLY A 59 -25.85 -36.73 -22.12
C GLY A 59 -25.70 -36.40 -23.61
N GLY A 60 -24.52 -36.65 -24.15
CA GLY A 60 -24.13 -36.27 -25.51
C GLY A 60 -22.93 -35.33 -25.50
N ASP A 61 -22.55 -34.85 -26.68
CA ASP A 61 -21.44 -33.90 -26.80
C ASP A 61 -21.92 -32.46 -26.58
N PRO A 62 -21.22 -31.65 -25.76
CA PRO A 62 -21.53 -30.23 -25.61
C PRO A 62 -21.44 -29.50 -26.95
N VAL A 63 -22.45 -28.67 -27.24
CA VAL A 63 -22.49 -27.83 -28.44
C VAL A 63 -22.13 -26.41 -28.06
N ARG A 64 -21.05 -25.89 -28.65
CA ARG A 64 -20.66 -24.49 -28.46
C ARG A 64 -21.77 -23.56 -28.94
N LEU A 65 -22.21 -22.68 -28.06
CA LEU A 65 -23.16 -21.63 -28.38
C LEU A 65 -22.41 -20.47 -29.05
N ARG A 66 -22.92 -20.06 -30.21
CA ARG A 66 -22.48 -18.83 -30.87
C ARG A 66 -23.36 -17.69 -30.37
N ILE A 67 -22.75 -16.73 -29.72
CA ILE A 67 -23.41 -15.52 -29.25
C ILE A 67 -22.82 -14.36 -30.06
N ASP A 68 -23.65 -13.77 -30.91
CA ASP A 68 -23.32 -12.54 -31.61
C ASP A 68 -23.98 -11.39 -30.84
N VAL A 69 -23.19 -10.63 -30.08
CA VAL A 69 -23.66 -9.42 -29.39
C VAL A 69 -23.32 -8.22 -30.26
N ALA A 70 -24.32 -7.41 -30.60
CA ALA A 70 -24.07 -6.08 -31.15
C ALA A 70 -23.56 -5.20 -30.00
N ALA A 71 -22.25 -5.11 -29.84
CA ALA A 71 -21.64 -4.20 -28.89
C ALA A 71 -21.56 -2.83 -29.56
N ASP A 72 -22.31 -1.87 -29.04
CA ASP A 72 -21.93 -0.47 -29.22
C ASP A 72 -20.63 -0.31 -28.41
N ALA A 73 -19.51 -0.03 -29.08
CA ALA A 73 -18.27 0.31 -28.39
C ALA A 73 -18.48 1.69 -27.74
N ILE A 74 -18.94 1.72 -26.50
CA ILE A 74 -19.37 2.96 -25.84
C ILE A 74 -18.17 3.76 -25.29
N GLU A 75 -17.00 3.14 -25.10
CA GLU A 75 -15.85 3.82 -24.48
C GLU A 75 -14.61 3.83 -25.37
N ASN A 76 -13.96 4.99 -25.44
CA ASN A 76 -12.66 5.14 -26.08
C ASN A 76 -11.59 4.50 -25.15
N PRO A 77 -10.89 3.45 -25.58
CA PRO A 77 -9.92 2.74 -24.74
C PRO A 77 -8.67 3.58 -24.43
N VAL A 78 -8.43 4.63 -25.22
CA VAL A 78 -7.32 5.58 -25.03
C VAL A 78 -7.89 6.94 -24.68
N VAL A 79 -7.73 7.34 -23.42
CA VAL A 79 -8.21 8.62 -22.90
C VAL A 79 -7.04 9.51 -22.53
N VAL A 80 -7.27 10.82 -22.58
CA VAL A 80 -6.27 11.80 -22.15
C VAL A 80 -6.81 12.49 -20.91
N GLU A 81 -6.11 12.32 -19.81
CA GLU A 81 -6.54 12.75 -18.50
C GLU A 81 -5.57 13.77 -17.93
N ASN A 82 -6.09 14.75 -17.20
CA ASN A 82 -5.27 15.71 -16.48
C ASN A 82 -5.17 15.26 -15.03
N ARG A 83 -3.94 15.09 -14.55
CA ARG A 83 -3.62 14.75 -13.16
C ARG A 83 -2.96 15.94 -12.48
N SER A 84 -3.34 16.20 -11.24
CA SER A 84 -2.81 17.26 -10.39
C SER A 84 -2.57 16.78 -8.95
N GLY A 85 -2.53 15.46 -8.75
CA GLY A 85 -2.34 14.76 -7.49
C GLY A 85 -2.05 13.28 -7.76
N GLU A 86 -2.24 12.41 -6.75
CA GLU A 86 -2.08 10.95 -6.87
C GLU A 86 -0.65 10.47 -7.19
N ALA A 87 0.37 11.31 -7.00
CA ALA A 87 1.75 10.84 -7.03
C ALA A 87 1.99 9.82 -5.92
N ALA A 88 2.64 8.71 -6.28
CA ALA A 88 3.04 7.65 -5.36
C ALA A 88 4.47 7.84 -4.85
N GLU A 89 5.32 8.50 -5.63
CA GLU A 89 6.73 8.76 -5.33
C GLU A 89 7.09 10.21 -5.62
N LEU A 90 8.12 10.70 -4.92
CA LEU A 90 8.70 12.02 -5.10
C LEU A 90 10.22 11.87 -5.06
N ALA A 91 10.93 12.59 -5.93
CA ALA A 91 12.35 12.84 -5.84
C ALA A 91 12.60 14.33 -6.03
N VAL A 92 13.55 14.88 -5.29
CA VAL A 92 13.79 16.32 -5.17
C VAL A 92 15.26 16.62 -5.48
N SER A 93 15.52 17.67 -6.24
CA SER A 93 16.89 18.16 -6.47
C SER A 93 17.50 18.77 -5.21
N ASP A 94 18.83 18.79 -5.10
CA ASP A 94 19.53 19.29 -3.91
C ASP A 94 19.19 20.75 -3.55
N ASP A 95 18.82 21.57 -4.53
CA ASP A 95 18.38 22.95 -4.34
C ASP A 95 16.91 23.10 -3.92
N GLY A 96 16.15 22.00 -3.90
CA GLY A 96 14.75 21.94 -3.48
C GLY A 96 13.76 22.49 -4.51
N ASP A 97 14.17 22.73 -5.76
CA ASP A 97 13.34 23.42 -6.75
C ASP A 97 12.80 22.54 -7.88
N GLU A 98 13.44 21.42 -8.22
CA GLU A 98 12.97 20.49 -9.25
C GLU A 98 12.44 19.20 -8.60
N PHE A 99 11.20 18.84 -8.95
CA PHE A 99 10.51 17.65 -8.49
C PHE A 99 10.31 16.68 -9.64
N ALA A 100 10.66 15.41 -9.40
CA ALA A 100 10.25 14.27 -10.20
C ALA A 100 9.25 13.44 -9.39
N MET A 101 8.16 13.00 -10.03
CA MET A 101 7.10 12.23 -9.40
C MET A 101 6.73 11.05 -10.28
N VAL A 102 6.16 10.01 -9.66
CA VAL A 102 5.54 8.87 -10.35
C VAL A 102 4.03 8.94 -10.17
N ILE A 103 3.28 9.03 -11.27
CA ILE A 103 1.81 9.00 -11.28
C ILE A 103 1.37 7.91 -12.25
N ASP A 104 0.64 6.90 -11.77
CA ASP A 104 0.18 5.73 -12.55
C ASP A 104 1.29 4.94 -13.29
N GLY A 105 2.53 5.09 -12.83
CA GLY A 105 3.73 4.52 -13.44
C GLY A 105 4.38 5.40 -14.52
N GLU A 106 3.90 6.63 -14.73
CA GLU A 106 4.53 7.62 -15.61
C GLU A 106 5.36 8.66 -14.81
N ILE A 107 6.50 9.06 -15.37
CA ILE A 107 7.33 10.14 -14.80
C ILE A 107 6.71 11.51 -15.07
N VAL A 108 6.60 12.33 -14.03
CA VAL A 108 6.09 13.70 -14.10
C VAL A 108 7.11 14.65 -13.48
N LEU A 109 7.52 15.67 -14.23
CA LEU A 109 8.52 16.66 -13.81
C LEU A 109 7.89 18.05 -13.66
N VAL A 110 8.12 18.69 -12.52
CA VAL A 110 7.65 20.06 -12.24
C VAL A 110 8.68 20.82 -11.42
N ASN A 111 8.74 22.15 -11.59
CA ASN A 111 9.54 23.00 -10.72
C ASN A 111 8.64 23.62 -9.65
N ARG A 112 9.06 23.54 -8.40
CA ARG A 112 8.34 24.04 -7.22
C ARG A 112 7.88 25.49 -7.36
N LYS A 113 8.77 26.37 -7.80
CA LYS A 113 8.51 27.82 -7.88
C LYS A 113 7.70 28.22 -9.10
N LEU A 114 7.84 27.47 -10.21
CA LEU A 114 7.13 27.77 -11.46
C LEU A 114 5.74 27.14 -11.51
N GLY A 115 5.59 25.94 -10.93
CA GLY A 115 4.36 25.15 -10.97
C GLY A 115 3.81 24.95 -12.39
N GLY A 116 2.49 24.76 -12.46
CA GLY A 116 1.72 24.79 -13.70
C GLY A 116 1.85 23.52 -14.54
N ARG A 117 2.03 23.65 -15.86
CA ARG A 117 2.03 22.47 -16.74
C ARG A 117 3.29 21.65 -16.54
N ALA A 118 3.11 20.39 -16.12
CA ALA A 118 4.21 19.46 -15.90
C ALA A 118 4.71 18.83 -17.22
N THR A 119 5.98 18.41 -17.21
CA THR A 119 6.62 17.68 -18.31
C THR A 119 6.49 16.18 -18.06
N VAL A 120 6.04 15.43 -19.07
CA VAL A 120 6.01 13.96 -19.07
C VAL A 120 7.03 13.48 -20.10
N PRO A 121 8.25 13.10 -19.68
CA PRO A 121 9.39 12.96 -20.59
C PRO A 121 9.33 11.68 -21.43
N VAL A 122 8.76 10.61 -20.89
CA VAL A 122 8.68 9.29 -21.55
C VAL A 122 7.27 8.72 -21.39
N PRO A 123 6.23 9.28 -22.04
CA PRO A 123 4.87 8.79 -21.85
C PRO A 123 4.71 7.35 -22.36
N GLY A 124 3.89 6.55 -21.69
CA GLY A 124 3.57 5.19 -22.13
C GLY A 124 2.95 4.31 -21.05
N PRO A 125 2.45 3.12 -21.43
CA PRO A 125 1.75 2.20 -20.54
C PRO A 125 2.73 1.31 -19.76
N TRP A 126 3.83 1.88 -19.31
CA TRP A 126 4.90 1.17 -18.61
C TRP A 126 4.84 1.51 -17.12
N ARG A 127 5.61 0.79 -16.31
CA ARG A 127 5.78 1.08 -14.89
C ARG A 127 7.17 1.66 -14.71
N GLU A 128 7.25 2.97 -14.62
CA GLU A 128 8.39 3.66 -14.02
C GLU A 128 8.18 3.79 -12.51
N ALA A 129 9.21 3.50 -11.72
CA ALA A 129 9.17 3.53 -10.25
C ALA A 129 10.58 3.66 -9.68
N ASP A 130 10.66 3.72 -8.35
CA ASP A 130 11.88 3.83 -7.55
C ASP A 130 12.83 4.92 -8.07
N ILE A 131 12.33 6.16 -8.10
CA ILE A 131 13.02 7.29 -8.72
C ILE A 131 14.01 8.00 -7.79
N ALA A 132 15.13 8.48 -8.35
CA ALA A 132 16.09 9.32 -7.63
C ALA A 132 16.78 10.32 -8.58
N LEU A 133 16.72 11.61 -8.27
CA LEU A 133 17.49 12.63 -9.00
C LEU A 133 18.98 12.50 -8.67
N ARG A 134 19.83 12.80 -9.66
CA ARG A 134 21.28 12.75 -9.47
C ARG A 134 21.73 13.84 -8.48
N PRO A 135 22.63 13.53 -7.54
CA PRO A 135 23.27 14.56 -6.73
C PRO A 135 23.97 15.62 -7.59
N GLY A 136 23.88 16.88 -7.18
CA GLY A 136 24.47 18.03 -7.85
C GLY A 136 23.67 18.61 -9.02
N GLY A 137 22.54 18.00 -9.42
CA GLY A 137 21.68 18.60 -10.45
C GLY A 137 20.49 17.77 -10.94
N ALA A 138 19.51 18.44 -11.55
CA ALA A 138 18.29 17.82 -12.10
C ALA A 138 18.40 17.44 -13.60
N ASP A 139 19.59 17.05 -14.06
CA ASP A 139 19.85 16.70 -15.46
C ASP A 139 19.69 15.20 -15.78
N THR A 140 19.68 14.38 -14.73
CA THR A 140 19.66 12.93 -14.80
C THR A 140 18.75 12.37 -13.70
N LEU A 141 17.85 11.47 -14.07
CA LEU A 141 16.96 10.77 -13.15
C LEU A 141 17.27 9.27 -13.23
N LEU A 142 17.57 8.66 -12.10
CA LEU A 142 17.67 7.22 -11.92
C LEU A 142 16.27 6.67 -11.67
N LEU A 143 15.94 5.55 -12.28
CA LEU A 143 14.63 4.90 -12.11
C LEU A 143 14.72 3.40 -12.41
N VAL A 144 13.66 2.68 -12.04
CA VAL A 144 13.35 1.34 -12.51
C VAL A 144 12.25 1.42 -13.58
N THR A 145 12.39 0.67 -14.65
CA THR A 145 11.36 0.55 -15.70
C THR A 145 11.16 -0.89 -16.14
N ASP A 146 9.91 -1.24 -16.45
CA ASP A 146 9.52 -2.54 -16.99
C ASP A 146 9.40 -2.59 -18.52
N ARG A 147 9.80 -1.52 -19.22
CA ARG A 147 9.72 -1.40 -20.70
C ARG A 147 10.34 -2.57 -21.46
N GLY A 148 11.41 -3.15 -20.91
CA GLY A 148 12.11 -4.31 -21.49
C GLY A 148 11.42 -5.66 -21.22
N GLY A 149 10.30 -5.67 -20.50
CA GLY A 149 9.63 -6.88 -20.02
C GLY A 149 10.17 -7.40 -18.67
N GLU A 150 11.17 -6.74 -18.10
CA GLU A 150 11.76 -7.02 -16.78
C GLU A 150 12.04 -5.70 -16.07
N ASP A 151 12.06 -5.71 -14.73
CA ASP A 151 12.40 -4.51 -13.96
C ASP A 151 13.90 -4.24 -14.06
N THR A 152 14.25 -3.15 -14.75
CA THR A 152 15.64 -2.79 -15.05
C THR A 152 15.96 -1.40 -14.52
N VAL A 153 17.21 -1.21 -14.08
CA VAL A 153 17.70 0.09 -13.63
C VAL A 153 18.14 0.89 -14.85
N CYS A 154 17.66 2.12 -14.96
CA CYS A 154 17.89 3.01 -16.09
C CYS A 154 18.20 4.43 -15.65
N LEU A 155 18.88 5.18 -16.53
CA LEU A 155 18.97 6.63 -16.45
C LEU A 155 18.06 7.28 -17.48
N LEU A 156 17.20 8.19 -17.05
CA LEU A 156 16.54 9.16 -17.92
C LEU A 156 17.43 10.39 -18.03
N VAL A 157 17.81 10.72 -19.27
CA VAL A 157 18.65 11.88 -19.59
C VAL A 157 18.04 12.71 -20.71
N SER A 158 18.43 13.98 -20.78
CA SER A 158 18.14 14.80 -21.96
C SER A 158 18.89 14.28 -23.20
N ASP A 159 18.18 14.19 -24.32
CA ASP A 159 18.73 13.89 -25.65
C ASP A 159 18.92 15.17 -26.49
N ASP A 160 18.85 16.34 -25.86
CA ASP A 160 19.17 17.62 -26.47
C ASP A 160 20.66 17.98 -26.31
N ASP A 161 21.21 18.61 -27.35
CA ASP A 161 22.60 19.07 -27.37
C ASP A 161 22.81 20.32 -26.49
N ASP A 162 21.79 21.19 -26.41
CA ASP A 162 21.81 22.53 -25.82
C ASP A 162 21.02 22.66 -24.50
N GLN A 163 20.27 21.63 -24.11
CA GLN A 163 19.47 21.63 -22.89
C GLN A 163 19.70 20.35 -22.10
N LYS A 164 20.15 20.46 -20.84
CA LYS A 164 20.42 19.31 -19.97
C LYS A 164 19.38 19.11 -18.88
N LEU A 165 18.71 20.17 -18.44
CA LEU A 165 17.66 20.08 -17.43
C LEU A 165 16.48 19.25 -17.96
N LEU A 166 16.14 18.16 -17.28
CA LEU A 166 15.14 17.20 -17.73
C LEU A 166 13.78 17.85 -17.99
N ARG A 167 13.31 18.70 -17.09
CA ARG A 167 12.01 19.39 -17.24
C ARG A 167 11.92 20.24 -18.50
N SER A 168 13.04 20.82 -18.92
CA SER A 168 13.11 21.77 -20.04
C SER A 168 13.57 21.14 -21.35
N ALA A 169 14.07 19.90 -21.32
CA ALA A 169 14.50 19.18 -22.50
C ALA A 169 13.31 18.86 -23.42
N ARG A 170 13.53 18.97 -24.74
CA ARG A 170 12.53 18.65 -25.77
C ARG A 170 12.49 17.17 -26.09
N ARG A 171 13.59 16.47 -25.85
CA ARG A 171 13.76 15.04 -26.11
C ARG A 171 14.49 14.40 -24.94
N HIS A 172 14.08 13.18 -24.65
CA HIS A 172 14.65 12.37 -23.58
C HIS A 172 15.00 11.00 -24.13
N ARG A 173 15.96 10.35 -23.49
CA ARG A 173 16.26 8.94 -23.74
C ARG A 173 16.50 8.21 -22.44
N LEU A 174 16.19 6.92 -22.45
CA LEU A 174 16.54 5.99 -21.40
C LEU A 174 17.87 5.32 -21.75
N VAL A 175 18.76 5.21 -20.77
CA VAL A 175 20.01 4.47 -20.84
C VAL A 175 19.91 3.32 -19.85
N GLU A 176 19.74 2.09 -20.35
CA GLU A 176 19.72 0.88 -19.54
C GLU A 176 21.07 0.63 -18.89
N LEU A 177 21.08 0.39 -17.57
CA LEU A 177 22.27 0.05 -16.80
C LEU A 177 22.35 -1.45 -16.48
N THR A 178 21.21 -2.14 -16.44
CA THR A 178 21.12 -3.59 -16.19
C THR A 178 20.57 -4.35 -17.40
N ASP A 179 20.90 -5.63 -17.51
CA ASP A 179 20.66 -6.44 -18.72
C ASP A 179 19.36 -7.26 -18.70
N GLY A 180 18.48 -7.01 -17.71
CA GLY A 180 17.21 -7.71 -17.56
C GLY A 180 17.31 -9.18 -17.13
N LYS A 181 18.49 -9.71 -16.77
CA LYS A 181 18.61 -11.10 -16.30
C LYS A 181 18.03 -11.36 -14.91
N ARG A 182 17.69 -10.30 -14.18
CA ARG A 182 17.14 -10.32 -12.83
C ARG A 182 16.31 -9.05 -12.61
N PRO A 183 15.17 -9.15 -11.93
CA PRO A 183 14.41 -7.97 -11.55
C PRO A 183 15.28 -7.09 -10.64
N CYS A 184 15.20 -5.80 -10.83
CA CYS A 184 15.92 -4.81 -10.05
C CYS A 184 14.93 -3.83 -9.41
N ALA A 185 15.22 -3.38 -8.21
CA ALA A 185 14.39 -2.45 -7.45
C ALA A 185 15.24 -1.47 -6.64
N ARG A 186 14.63 -0.36 -6.24
CA ARG A 186 15.14 0.61 -5.27
C ARG A 186 16.57 1.10 -5.56
N PRO A 187 16.91 1.55 -6.77
CA PRO A 187 18.25 2.07 -7.05
C PRO A 187 18.45 3.42 -6.35
N ALA A 188 19.66 3.66 -5.83
CA ALA A 188 20.03 4.90 -5.15
C ALA A 188 21.46 5.32 -5.49
N TRP A 189 21.64 6.61 -5.75
CA TRP A 189 22.94 7.23 -5.97
C TRP A 189 23.79 7.22 -4.69
N SER A 190 25.10 7.00 -4.83
CA SER A 190 26.06 7.47 -3.82
C SER A 190 26.04 9.01 -3.77
N PRO A 191 26.41 9.64 -2.63
CA PRO A 191 26.34 11.10 -2.50
C PRO A 191 27.17 11.89 -3.52
N ASP A 192 28.24 11.29 -4.04
CA ASP A 192 29.08 11.85 -5.10
C ASP A 192 28.52 11.63 -6.53
N GLY A 193 27.45 10.84 -6.67
CA GLY A 193 26.86 10.48 -7.95
C GLY A 193 27.74 9.59 -8.84
N GLU A 194 28.79 8.95 -8.30
CA GLU A 194 29.72 8.10 -9.06
C GLU A 194 29.33 6.61 -9.05
N ARG A 195 28.53 6.18 -8.07
CA ARG A 195 28.07 4.79 -7.92
C ARG A 195 26.57 4.72 -7.67
N ILE A 196 26.01 3.55 -7.92
CA ILE A 196 24.60 3.23 -7.73
C ILE A 196 24.52 1.94 -6.91
N ALA A 197 23.79 1.98 -5.79
CA ALA A 197 23.36 0.79 -5.08
C ALA A 197 21.93 0.44 -5.50
N TYR A 198 21.57 -0.84 -5.51
CA TYR A 198 20.23 -1.30 -5.86
C TYR A 198 19.96 -2.71 -5.30
N VAL A 199 18.69 -3.10 -5.27
CA VAL A 199 18.25 -4.46 -4.95
C VAL A 199 18.15 -5.27 -6.23
N GLY A 200 18.84 -6.41 -6.31
CA GLY A 200 18.76 -7.35 -7.42
C GLY A 200 18.09 -8.67 -7.03
N GLY A 201 17.29 -9.22 -7.93
CA GLY A 201 16.56 -10.48 -7.70
C GLY A 201 15.57 -10.35 -6.56
N ASN A 202 15.60 -11.31 -5.63
CA ASN A 202 14.70 -11.35 -4.49
C ASN A 202 15.23 -10.63 -3.22
N GLY A 203 16.35 -9.90 -3.32
CA GLY A 203 16.88 -9.17 -2.15
C GLY A 203 18.39 -8.95 -2.11
N ASP A 204 19.15 -9.23 -3.17
CA ASP A 204 20.60 -9.02 -3.12
C ASP A 204 20.91 -7.51 -3.11
N LEU A 205 21.68 -7.05 -2.12
CA LEU A 205 22.27 -5.70 -2.16
C LEU A 205 23.41 -5.70 -3.18
N ARG A 206 23.31 -4.82 -4.17
CA ARG A 206 24.30 -4.72 -5.26
C ARG A 206 24.77 -3.28 -5.42
N VAL A 207 25.99 -3.12 -5.94
CA VAL A 207 26.58 -1.83 -6.29
C VAL A 207 27.23 -1.92 -7.66
N MET A 208 27.08 -0.86 -8.45
CA MET A 208 27.71 -0.64 -9.74
C MET A 208 28.18 0.81 -9.87
N ASP A 209 29.03 1.07 -10.86
CA ASP A 209 29.38 2.44 -11.26
C ASP A 209 28.18 3.13 -11.90
N ALA A 210 28.18 4.46 -11.93
CA ALA A 210 27.13 5.27 -12.57
C ALA A 210 26.90 4.96 -14.06
N ASP A 211 27.87 4.33 -14.74
CA ASP A 211 27.76 3.90 -16.14
C ASP A 211 27.31 2.44 -16.31
N GLY A 212 26.92 1.78 -15.20
CA GLY A 212 26.46 0.39 -15.16
C GLY A 212 27.57 -0.66 -15.11
N LYS A 213 28.86 -0.26 -15.08
CA LYS A 213 29.97 -1.21 -14.98
C LYS A 213 30.27 -1.62 -13.54
N HIS A 214 31.16 -2.61 -13.41
CA HIS A 214 31.64 -3.13 -12.12
C HIS A 214 30.54 -3.59 -11.15
N ASP A 215 29.40 -4.04 -11.68
CA ASP A 215 28.29 -4.58 -10.90
C ASP A 215 28.72 -5.77 -10.01
N LYS A 216 28.56 -5.62 -8.70
CA LYS A 216 28.91 -6.62 -7.67
C LYS A 216 27.82 -6.75 -6.60
N SER A 217 27.67 -7.95 -6.06
CA SER A 217 26.85 -8.17 -4.85
C SER A 217 27.68 -7.85 -3.61
N LEU A 218 27.10 -7.09 -2.68
CA LEU A 218 27.67 -6.82 -1.36
C LEU A 218 27.09 -7.73 -0.29
N SER A 219 25.81 -8.09 -0.41
CA SER A 219 25.13 -8.98 0.53
C SER A 219 24.05 -9.76 -0.20
N ALA A 220 24.04 -11.08 -0.03
CA ALA A 220 23.00 -11.95 -0.56
C ALA A 220 21.85 -12.06 0.45
N SER A 221 20.62 -11.81 0.00
CA SER A 221 19.42 -11.91 0.82
C SER A 221 18.21 -12.34 -0.01
N TRP A 222 17.24 -12.94 0.66
CA TRP A 222 15.95 -13.35 0.10
C TRP A 222 14.83 -12.33 0.33
N ASN A 223 15.13 -11.26 1.06
CA ASN A 223 14.21 -10.20 1.43
C ASN A 223 15.01 -9.04 2.04
N LEU A 224 15.64 -8.23 1.20
CA LEU A 224 16.20 -6.96 1.67
C LEU A 224 15.12 -5.91 1.52
N ASN A 225 14.72 -5.31 2.65
CA ASN A 225 13.77 -4.23 2.65
C ASN A 225 14.47 -2.94 2.21
N ASP A 226 15.26 -2.32 3.09
CA ASP A 226 15.75 -0.95 2.90
C ASP A 226 17.28 -0.84 3.04
N PHE A 227 17.86 0.18 2.42
CA PHE A 227 19.27 0.52 2.56
C PHE A 227 19.52 2.02 2.34
N ALA A 228 20.65 2.53 2.84
CA ALA A 228 21.07 3.91 2.68
C ALA A 228 22.60 4.04 2.60
N TRP A 229 23.08 4.88 1.69
CA TRP A 229 24.48 5.28 1.60
C TRP A 229 24.88 6.18 2.77
N SER A 230 26.09 5.99 3.28
CA SER A 230 26.71 6.97 4.18
C SER A 230 27.01 8.28 3.43
N PRO A 231 27.05 9.44 4.11
CA PRO A 231 27.24 10.74 3.46
C PRO A 231 28.60 10.91 2.75
N ASP A 232 29.60 10.11 3.12
CA ASP A 232 30.89 10.05 2.41
C ASP A 232 30.94 9.01 1.28
N GLY A 233 29.82 8.32 1.03
CA GLY A 233 29.69 7.25 0.05
C GLY A 233 30.47 5.97 0.36
N ARG A 234 31.21 5.87 1.48
CA ARG A 234 32.09 4.71 1.72
C ARG A 234 31.35 3.47 2.23
N TRP A 235 30.18 3.64 2.82
CA TRP A 235 29.43 2.59 3.51
C TRP A 235 27.98 2.53 3.05
N LEU A 236 27.37 1.35 3.21
CA LEU A 236 25.94 1.13 3.07
C LEU A 236 25.41 0.53 4.38
N ALA A 237 24.40 1.19 4.96
CA ALA A 237 23.58 0.60 6.01
C ALA A 237 22.36 -0.08 5.35
N TYR A 238 21.95 -1.24 5.83
CA TYR A 238 20.80 -1.96 5.29
C TYR A 238 20.13 -2.83 6.35
N ALA A 239 18.81 -3.01 6.23
CA ALA A 239 18.03 -3.91 7.05
C ALA A 239 18.12 -5.34 6.49
N ARG A 240 18.35 -6.32 7.36
CA ARG A 240 18.49 -7.73 6.96
C ARG A 240 17.65 -8.63 7.85
N PHE A 241 16.71 -9.34 7.22
CA PHE A 241 15.95 -10.40 7.86
C PHE A 241 16.78 -11.65 8.09
N ASP A 242 16.58 -12.27 9.24
CA ASP A 242 17.12 -13.59 9.54
C ASP A 242 16.01 -14.67 9.58
N PRO A 243 16.38 -15.97 9.63
CA PRO A 243 15.41 -17.06 9.71
C PRO A 243 14.59 -17.12 11.01
N ASP A 244 14.96 -16.36 12.03
CA ASP A 244 14.24 -16.26 13.31
C ASP A 244 13.16 -15.15 13.27
N TYR A 245 12.88 -14.61 12.08
CA TYR A 245 11.85 -13.59 11.81
C TYR A 245 12.08 -12.26 12.52
N ASN A 246 13.33 -11.88 12.77
CA ASN A 246 13.71 -10.49 13.10
C ASN A 246 14.32 -9.78 11.88
N SER A 247 14.59 -8.47 12.03
CA SER A 247 15.44 -7.71 11.12
C SER A 247 16.41 -6.88 11.93
N ASP A 248 17.68 -6.90 11.55
CA ASP A 248 18.74 -6.07 12.16
C ASP A 248 19.31 -5.10 11.12
N ILE A 249 19.90 -3.99 11.59
CA ILE A 249 20.68 -3.09 10.76
C ILE A 249 22.12 -3.58 10.66
N TRP A 250 22.60 -3.69 9.42
CA TRP A 250 23.97 -4.07 9.09
C TRP A 250 24.65 -2.92 8.34
N ILE A 251 25.97 -2.80 8.51
CA ILE A 251 26.81 -1.86 7.76
C ILE A 251 27.85 -2.65 6.96
N VAL A 252 28.01 -2.33 5.68
CA VAL A 252 29.01 -2.94 4.78
C VAL A 252 29.79 -1.86 4.02
N PRO A 253 31.09 -2.06 3.73
CA PRO A 253 31.81 -1.18 2.81
C PRO A 253 31.17 -1.19 1.42
N GLY A 254 30.99 -0.02 0.80
CA GLY A 254 30.46 0.10 -0.57
C GLY A 254 31.36 -0.57 -1.61
N GLU A 255 32.65 -0.75 -1.29
CA GLU A 255 33.59 -1.50 -2.12
C GLU A 255 33.52 -3.03 -1.94
N GLY A 256 32.71 -3.52 -1.01
CA GLY A 256 32.69 -4.91 -0.60
C GLY A 256 33.62 -5.19 0.58
N GLY A 257 33.26 -6.19 1.37
CA GLY A 257 33.94 -6.53 2.62
C GLY A 257 32.99 -7.28 3.55
N GLU A 258 33.44 -7.53 4.78
CA GLU A 258 32.62 -8.19 5.79
C GLU A 258 31.58 -7.20 6.35
N PRO A 259 30.28 -7.53 6.31
CA PRO A 259 29.25 -6.70 6.92
C PRO A 259 29.23 -6.87 8.45
N VAL A 260 28.89 -5.81 9.18
CA VAL A 260 28.79 -5.81 10.66
C VAL A 260 27.36 -5.52 11.09
N ASN A 261 26.78 -6.39 11.93
CA ASN A 261 25.49 -6.17 12.58
C ASN A 261 25.65 -5.16 13.73
N VAL A 262 25.01 -4.01 13.60
CA VAL A 262 25.14 -2.88 14.53
C VAL A 262 24.00 -2.75 15.53
N THR A 263 22.95 -3.57 15.44
CA THR A 263 21.77 -3.48 16.31
C THR A 263 21.57 -4.66 17.24
N ARG A 264 21.79 -5.89 16.74
CA ARG A 264 21.70 -7.17 17.45
C ARG A 264 20.50 -7.29 18.39
N HIS A 265 19.28 -7.22 17.85
CA HIS A 265 18.06 -7.29 18.65
C HIS A 265 17.05 -8.32 18.12
N PRO A 266 16.29 -9.02 18.98
CA PRO A 266 15.26 -9.99 18.55
C PRO A 266 14.00 -9.38 17.92
N GLU A 267 13.92 -8.06 17.74
CA GLU A 267 12.75 -7.37 17.18
C GLU A 267 13.16 -6.70 15.86
N TYR A 268 12.21 -6.12 15.14
CA TYR A 268 12.50 -5.48 13.86
C TYR A 268 13.21 -4.14 14.04
N ASP A 269 14.36 -4.00 13.40
CA ASP A 269 15.07 -2.76 13.11
C ASP A 269 15.15 -2.56 11.58
N GLU A 270 14.59 -1.46 11.07
CA GLU A 270 14.34 -1.20 9.63
C GLU A 270 14.60 0.28 9.26
N ASP A 271 14.61 0.61 7.96
CA ASP A 271 14.78 1.99 7.43
C ASP A 271 15.96 2.79 8.02
N PRO A 272 17.22 2.40 7.76
CA PRO A 272 18.38 3.13 8.27
C PRO A 272 18.52 4.52 7.62
N VAL A 273 18.74 5.56 8.42
CA VAL A 273 18.96 6.95 8.00
C VAL A 273 20.26 7.48 8.60
N TRP A 274 21.21 7.88 7.75
CA TRP A 274 22.47 8.48 8.18
C TRP A 274 22.28 9.96 8.49
N SER A 275 22.97 10.47 9.51
CA SER A 275 23.12 11.92 9.64
C SER A 275 24.07 12.44 8.56
N PRO A 276 23.80 13.58 7.92
CA PRO A 276 24.67 14.08 6.86
C PRO A 276 26.09 14.42 7.33
N ASP A 277 26.31 14.77 8.61
CA ASP A 277 27.65 14.95 9.20
C ASP A 277 28.43 13.64 9.39
N GLY A 278 27.80 12.48 9.20
CA GLY A 278 28.44 11.17 9.35
C GLY A 278 28.74 10.77 10.79
N THR A 279 28.03 11.32 11.78
CA THR A 279 28.24 11.01 13.21
C THR A 279 27.21 10.02 13.77
N MET A 280 26.02 9.93 13.17
CA MET A 280 24.89 9.15 13.66
C MET A 280 24.25 8.27 12.59
N LEU A 281 23.63 7.19 13.04
CA LEU A 281 22.73 6.35 12.26
C LEU A 281 21.44 6.17 13.05
N ALA A 282 20.29 6.52 12.45
CA ALA A 282 18.95 6.31 13.00
C ALA A 282 18.20 5.20 12.25
N TRP A 283 17.17 4.63 12.87
CA TRP A 283 16.34 3.58 12.28
C TRP A 283 14.97 3.48 12.99
N ASN A 284 14.04 2.77 12.36
CA ASN A 284 12.72 2.44 12.90
C ASN A 284 12.78 1.11 13.65
N THR A 285 12.14 1.00 14.81
CA THR A 285 12.22 -0.22 15.61
C THR A 285 10.96 -0.57 16.38
N THR A 286 10.70 -1.87 16.53
CA THR A 286 9.58 -2.41 17.34
C THR A 286 10.03 -2.95 18.71
N ARG A 287 11.27 -2.67 19.12
CA ARG A 287 11.88 -3.09 20.40
C ARG A 287 11.01 -2.88 21.65
N HIS A 288 10.23 -1.80 21.68
CA HIS A 288 9.44 -1.39 22.85
C HIS A 288 7.95 -1.61 22.64
N ASN A 289 7.62 -2.62 21.85
CA ASN A 289 6.26 -3.12 21.73
C ASN A 289 5.76 -3.62 23.10
N HIS A 290 5.16 -2.71 23.85
CA HIS A 290 4.74 -2.92 25.23
C HIS A 290 3.26 -3.29 25.35
N ALA A 291 2.54 -3.39 24.23
CA ALA A 291 1.10 -3.59 24.24
C ALA A 291 0.68 -4.71 23.25
N PRO A 292 -0.15 -5.67 23.67
CA PRO A 292 -0.63 -6.74 22.79
C PRO A 292 -1.46 -6.25 21.57
N ASP A 293 -1.96 -5.01 21.56
CA ASP A 293 -2.78 -4.40 20.49
C ASP A 293 -1.98 -3.69 19.40
N ARG A 294 -0.74 -3.24 19.65
CA ARG A 294 -0.06 -2.32 18.73
C ARG A 294 1.41 -2.64 18.54
N ARG A 295 1.81 -2.83 17.28
CA ARG A 295 3.21 -2.68 16.86
C ARG A 295 3.54 -1.19 16.84
N ASP A 296 3.70 -0.60 18.01
CA ASP A 296 4.29 0.73 18.11
C ASP A 296 5.73 0.65 17.60
N THR A 297 6.09 1.60 16.76
CA THR A 297 7.40 1.66 16.11
C THR A 297 8.05 2.93 16.62
N ASP A 298 9.17 2.83 17.30
CA ASP A 298 9.91 4.00 17.78
C ASP A 298 11.07 4.33 16.85
N VAL A 299 11.56 5.56 16.92
CA VAL A 299 12.83 5.94 16.32
C VAL A 299 13.95 5.67 17.31
N TYR A 300 14.96 4.93 16.86
CA TYR A 300 16.21 4.70 17.55
C TYR A 300 17.37 5.32 16.79
N PHE A 301 18.49 5.54 17.49
CA PHE A 301 19.74 5.93 16.85
C PHE A 301 20.95 5.46 17.64
N LEU A 302 22.12 5.50 17.00
CA LEU A 302 23.43 5.35 17.64
C LEU A 302 24.42 6.37 17.10
N TYR A 303 25.44 6.67 17.90
CA TYR A 303 26.63 7.38 17.44
C TYR A 303 27.65 6.38 16.90
N LEU A 304 28.26 6.71 15.76
CA LEU A 304 29.19 5.83 15.05
C LEU A 304 30.56 5.75 15.74
N ARG A 305 30.94 6.80 16.48
CA ARG A 305 32.17 6.86 17.28
C ARG A 305 31.85 6.77 18.77
N GLU A 306 32.71 6.10 19.52
CA GLU A 306 32.63 6.04 20.99
C GLU A 306 32.72 7.44 21.62
N GLU A 307 33.61 8.30 21.12
CA GLU A 307 33.79 9.67 21.64
C GLU A 307 32.49 10.50 21.56
N ASP A 308 31.73 10.37 20.46
CA ASP A 308 30.48 11.08 20.28
C ASP A 308 29.37 10.48 21.18
N HIS A 309 29.38 9.16 21.39
CA HIS A 309 28.48 8.48 22.32
C HIS A 309 28.68 8.92 23.79
N ASP A 310 29.93 9.06 24.20
CA ASP A 310 30.34 9.43 25.57
C ASP A 310 30.32 10.93 25.83
N ARG A 311 30.15 11.74 24.78
CA ARG A 311 30.13 13.19 24.89
C ARG A 311 28.95 13.67 25.74
N THR A 312 29.25 14.53 26.72
CA THR A 312 28.23 15.09 27.62
C THR A 312 27.31 16.06 26.88
N ARG A 313 26.09 16.23 27.40
CA ARG A 313 25.12 17.23 26.90
C ARG A 313 25.73 18.64 26.83
N GLU A 314 26.38 19.09 27.89
CA GLU A 314 27.05 20.39 27.93
C GLU A 314 28.05 20.56 26.78
N ARG A 315 28.78 19.49 26.44
CA ARG A 315 29.77 19.53 25.35
C ARG A 315 29.11 19.61 23.98
N TRP A 316 28.01 18.89 23.77
CA TRP A 316 27.20 19.01 22.56
C TRP A 316 26.59 20.41 22.40
N GLU A 317 26.02 20.97 23.47
CA GLU A 317 25.47 22.33 23.45
C GLU A 317 26.54 23.39 23.21
N ILE A 318 27.77 23.21 23.70
CA ILE A 318 28.89 24.09 23.39
C ILE A 318 29.26 24.01 21.92
N LEU A 319 29.33 22.80 21.33
CA LEU A 319 29.61 22.63 19.90
C LEU A 319 28.55 23.31 19.03
N GLN A 320 27.28 23.11 19.38
CA GLN A 320 26.15 23.76 18.71
C GLN A 320 26.25 25.28 18.79
N LYS A 321 26.40 25.86 19.99
CA LYS A 321 26.55 27.31 20.18
C LYS A 321 27.76 27.89 19.48
N THR A 322 28.89 27.18 19.53
CA THR A 322 30.14 27.63 18.88
C THR A 322 29.93 27.73 17.37
N ARG A 323 29.25 26.75 16.77
CA ARG A 323 28.90 26.76 15.35
C ARG A 323 27.88 27.86 15.03
N ASP A 324 26.85 28.04 15.85
CA ASP A 324 25.81 29.04 15.62
C ASP A 324 26.34 30.49 15.78
N ASP A 325 27.38 30.68 16.61
CA ASP A 325 28.10 31.96 16.79
C ASP A 325 29.17 32.22 15.71
N GLU A 326 29.56 31.23 14.89
CA GLU A 326 30.42 31.47 13.75
C GLU A 326 29.68 32.35 12.74
N PRO A 327 30.27 33.49 12.31
CA PRO A 327 29.61 34.36 11.36
C PRO A 327 29.36 33.58 10.08
N ALA A 328 28.08 33.41 9.72
CA ALA A 328 27.68 32.90 8.41
C ALA A 328 28.48 33.67 7.37
N LYS A 329 29.41 32.98 6.68
CA LYS A 329 30.19 33.59 5.59
C LYS A 329 29.21 33.94 4.48
N GLY A 330 28.71 35.17 4.54
CA GLY A 330 27.52 35.62 3.84
C GLY A 330 27.61 35.50 2.32
N ASP A 331 26.48 35.12 1.76
CA ASP A 331 26.04 35.44 0.41
C ASP A 331 25.75 36.96 0.29
N ASP A 332 26.75 37.81 0.48
CA ASP A 332 26.64 39.23 0.12
C ASP A 332 27.32 39.42 -1.25
N ALA A 333 26.53 39.23 -2.29
CA ALA A 333 26.88 39.57 -3.66
C ALA A 333 26.93 41.10 -3.80
N GLY A 334 28.07 41.67 -3.41
CA GLY A 334 28.57 42.94 -3.93
C GLY A 334 29.33 42.67 -5.22
N ASP A 335 28.77 43.15 -6.33
CA ASP A 335 29.33 43.19 -7.68
C ASP A 335 30.77 43.76 -7.70
N ASP A 336 31.78 42.90 -7.79
CA ASP A 336 33.06 43.23 -8.43
C ASP A 336 33.77 41.95 -8.92
N GLU A 337 34.28 42.03 -10.14
CA GLU A 337 34.86 40.91 -10.89
C GLU A 337 36.16 40.37 -10.27
N THR A 338 36.44 39.09 -10.56
CA THR A 338 37.69 38.33 -10.40
C THR A 338 38.04 37.81 -9.00
N ASP A 339 37.63 36.56 -8.71
CA ASP A 339 38.56 35.46 -8.40
C ASP A 339 37.82 34.11 -8.33
N ASP A 340 38.09 33.24 -9.31
CA ASP A 340 37.72 31.82 -9.32
C ASP A 340 38.63 31.06 -8.32
N GLU A 341 38.24 31.03 -7.05
CA GLU A 341 38.62 29.95 -6.14
C GLU A 341 37.35 29.26 -5.64
N ALA A 342 37.01 28.16 -6.32
CA ALA A 342 35.97 27.22 -5.90
C ALA A 342 36.21 26.80 -4.44
N LYS A 343 35.31 27.23 -3.55
CA LYS A 343 35.25 26.81 -2.16
C LYS A 343 35.15 25.28 -2.12
N ALA A 344 36.19 24.61 -1.62
CA ALA A 344 36.16 23.19 -1.33
C ALA A 344 35.17 22.94 -0.17
N GLU A 345 34.08 22.25 -0.45
CA GLU A 345 33.22 21.66 0.58
C GLU A 345 34.07 20.78 1.50
N GLU A 346 33.87 20.93 2.81
CA GLU A 346 34.61 20.17 3.81
C GLU A 346 34.28 18.68 3.61
N LYS A 347 35.28 17.89 3.20
CA LYS A 347 35.06 16.48 2.85
C LYS A 347 34.66 15.70 4.09
N ILE A 348 33.40 15.28 4.14
CA ILE A 348 32.84 14.46 5.21
C ILE A 348 33.54 13.10 5.21
N GLU A 349 34.03 12.66 6.37
CA GLU A 349 34.61 11.33 6.55
C GLU A 349 33.87 10.56 7.64
N VAL A 350 33.22 9.47 7.23
CA VAL A 350 32.50 8.58 8.14
C VAL A 350 33.48 7.59 8.73
N VAL A 351 33.75 7.78 10.02
CA VAL A 351 34.60 6.89 10.82
C VAL A 351 33.70 6.16 11.79
N ILE A 352 33.71 4.82 11.69
CA ILE A 352 32.88 3.94 12.48
C ILE A 352 33.78 3.13 13.40
N ASP A 353 33.49 3.18 14.69
CA ASP A 353 34.05 2.27 15.67
C ASP A 353 33.03 1.16 15.94
N PHE A 354 33.34 -0.04 15.44
CA PHE A 354 32.47 -1.21 15.54
C PHE A 354 32.55 -1.92 16.90
N ASP A 355 33.52 -1.57 17.76
CA ASP A 355 33.64 -2.21 19.06
C ASP A 355 32.42 -1.90 19.93
N GLU A 356 31.73 -2.96 20.36
CA GLU A 356 30.47 -2.89 21.12
C GLU A 356 29.42 -1.88 20.59
N ILE A 357 29.43 -1.57 19.28
CA ILE A 357 28.56 -0.53 18.69
C ILE A 357 27.06 -0.76 18.95
N HIS A 358 26.63 -2.03 18.98
CA HIS A 358 25.27 -2.45 19.32
C HIS A 358 24.79 -2.04 20.72
N LEU A 359 25.71 -1.74 21.65
CA LEU A 359 25.37 -1.22 22.98
C LEU A 359 25.11 0.29 22.97
N ARG A 360 25.42 0.98 21.86
CA ARG A 360 25.30 2.44 21.74
C ARG A 360 23.91 2.92 21.33
N GLY A 361 23.02 2.00 20.96
CA GLY A 361 21.64 2.30 20.54
C GLY A 361 20.81 2.93 21.64
N ARG A 362 20.15 4.05 21.32
CA ARG A 362 19.30 4.82 22.23
C ARG A 362 17.94 5.07 21.60
N ARG A 363 16.89 4.96 22.42
CA ARG A 363 15.53 5.37 22.06
C ARG A 363 15.49 6.88 21.91
N LEU A 364 14.95 7.37 20.80
CA LEU A 364 14.79 8.79 20.55
C LEU A 364 13.35 9.26 20.79
N THR A 365 12.35 8.46 20.36
CA THR A 365 10.93 8.82 20.48
C THR A 365 10.17 7.84 21.37
N SER A 366 8.99 8.25 21.87
CA SER A 366 8.14 7.42 22.73
C SER A 366 6.68 7.89 22.70
N LEU A 367 6.16 8.17 21.51
CA LEU A 367 4.78 8.59 21.32
C LEU A 367 3.81 7.41 21.39
N PRO A 368 2.53 7.66 21.72
CA PRO A 368 1.48 6.67 21.55
C PRO A 368 1.14 6.54 20.05
N GLY A 369 1.78 5.62 19.34
CA GLY A 369 1.56 5.34 17.91
C GLY A 369 2.79 4.75 17.24
N SER A 370 2.77 4.65 15.91
CA SER A 370 3.95 4.30 15.11
C SER A 370 4.65 5.58 14.64
N GLU A 371 5.94 5.68 14.93
CA GLU A 371 6.87 6.71 14.49
C GLU A 371 7.85 6.19 13.44
N TYR A 372 8.13 7.01 12.42
CA TYR A 372 9.04 6.65 11.33
C TYR A 372 10.01 7.79 11.05
N VAL A 373 11.32 7.55 11.24
CA VAL A 373 12.36 8.52 10.89
C VAL A 373 12.29 8.86 9.41
N GLN A 374 12.45 10.14 9.07
CA GLN A 374 12.39 10.64 7.69
C GLN A 374 13.72 11.28 7.27
N ALA A 375 14.32 12.09 8.15
CA ALA A 375 15.55 12.80 7.87
C ALA A 375 16.25 13.23 9.17
N ILE A 376 17.53 13.55 9.07
CA ILE A 376 18.32 14.15 10.14
C ILE A 376 18.93 15.42 9.57
N ASP A 377 18.97 16.50 10.36
CA ASP A 377 19.67 17.70 9.92
C ASP A 377 21.19 17.44 9.75
N PRO A 378 21.93 18.24 8.98
CA PRO A 378 23.33 18.05 8.63
C PRO A 378 24.30 18.21 9.76
N HIS A 379 23.82 18.49 10.96
CA HIS A 379 24.65 18.54 12.14
C HIS A 379 24.21 17.53 13.19
N GLY A 380 23.22 16.68 12.89
CA GLY A 380 22.63 15.73 13.83
C GLY A 380 21.99 16.39 15.05
N ASP A 381 21.54 17.64 14.96
CA ASP A 381 20.92 18.36 16.09
C ASP A 381 19.41 18.07 16.17
N ARG A 382 18.72 18.07 15.03
CA ARG A 382 17.31 17.74 14.89
C ARG A 382 17.09 16.51 14.01
N ILE A 383 16.18 15.65 14.47
CA ILE A 383 15.72 14.47 13.76
C ILE A 383 14.25 14.68 13.40
N TYR A 384 13.91 14.46 12.14
CA TYR A 384 12.56 14.57 11.60
C TYR A 384 11.93 13.19 11.46
N PHE A 385 10.70 13.03 11.93
CA PHE A 385 9.98 11.76 11.90
C PHE A 385 8.47 12.00 11.75
N THR A 386 7.78 11.08 11.07
CA THR A 386 6.31 11.08 11.07
C THR A 386 5.79 10.29 12.25
N ALA A 387 4.66 10.70 12.83
CA ALA A 387 4.02 9.95 13.90
C ALA A 387 2.50 10.08 13.82
N ASN A 388 1.81 9.02 14.26
CA ASN A 388 0.37 9.05 14.48
C ASN A 388 0.11 9.50 15.92
N VAL A 389 -0.54 10.65 16.12
CA VAL A 389 -0.92 11.16 17.45
C VAL A 389 -2.44 11.31 17.49
N GLY A 390 -3.12 10.35 18.13
CA GLY A 390 -4.57 10.24 18.01
C GLY A 390 -4.96 9.69 16.63
N ASP A 391 -5.86 10.37 15.93
CA ASP A 391 -6.29 10.01 14.57
C ASP A 391 -5.55 10.82 13.48
N GLU A 392 -4.60 11.68 13.86
CA GLU A 392 -3.85 12.54 12.94
C GLU A 392 -2.42 12.01 12.74
N ARG A 393 -1.97 11.97 11.48
CA ARG A 393 -0.58 11.71 11.12
C ARG A 393 0.08 12.99 10.64
N ASP A 394 1.17 13.38 11.30
CA ASP A 394 1.91 14.61 11.02
C ASP A 394 3.43 14.39 11.10
N LEU A 395 4.18 15.37 10.59
CA LEU A 395 5.63 15.43 10.69
C LEU A 395 6.03 16.16 11.97
N TYR A 396 6.97 15.58 12.70
CA TYR A 396 7.53 16.12 13.93
C TYR A 396 9.05 16.23 13.80
N SER A 397 9.63 17.05 14.67
CA SER A 397 11.07 17.08 14.91
C SER A 397 11.34 16.93 16.40
N VAL A 398 12.50 16.37 16.73
CA VAL A 398 13.00 16.21 18.10
C VAL A 398 14.50 16.49 18.11
N ASP A 399 15.04 16.96 19.23
CA ASP A 399 16.48 17.11 19.35
C ASP A 399 17.19 15.75 19.51
N ARG A 400 18.52 15.74 19.39
CA ARG A 400 19.39 14.57 19.58
C ARG A 400 19.28 13.85 20.93
N PHE A 401 18.62 14.46 21.92
CA PHE A 401 18.41 13.90 23.25
C PHE A 401 17.01 13.28 23.41
N GLY A 402 16.17 13.35 22.38
CA GLY A 402 14.76 12.94 22.48
C GLY A 402 13.88 13.99 23.17
N GLU A 403 14.38 15.22 23.33
CA GLU A 403 13.73 16.35 23.97
C GLU A 403 13.31 17.42 22.92
N ASP A 404 12.67 18.50 23.37
CA ASP A 404 12.22 19.61 22.50
C ASP A 404 11.41 19.18 21.26
N ARG A 405 10.52 18.19 21.43
CA ARG A 405 9.66 17.73 20.35
C ARG A 405 8.74 18.86 19.86
N LYS A 406 8.75 19.08 18.56
CA LYS A 406 7.95 20.11 17.87
C LYS A 406 7.18 19.50 16.71
N ALA A 407 5.88 19.81 16.61
CA ALA A 407 5.10 19.53 15.41
C ALA A 407 5.57 20.45 14.27
N VAL A 408 5.99 19.87 13.16
CA VAL A 408 6.41 20.59 11.94
C VAL A 408 5.18 20.84 11.07
N THR A 409 4.34 19.83 10.87
CA THR A 409 2.98 19.95 10.29
C THR A 409 1.91 19.75 11.36
N THR A 410 0.68 20.19 11.11
CA THR A 410 -0.47 20.01 12.01
C THR A 410 -1.78 19.81 11.24
N GLY A 411 -2.75 19.16 11.89
CA GLY A 411 -4.11 19.00 11.38
C GLY A 411 -4.27 17.81 10.44
N GLY A 412 -3.45 16.76 10.62
CA GLY A 412 -3.51 15.54 9.83
C GLY A 412 -3.11 15.77 8.37
N VAL A 413 -1.93 16.37 8.15
CA VAL A 413 -1.43 16.62 6.79
C VAL A 413 -1.08 15.32 6.05
N GLU A 414 -0.77 14.25 6.80
CA GLU A 414 -0.36 12.93 6.28
C GLU A 414 0.82 13.00 5.29
N PRO A 415 1.96 13.60 5.68
CA PRO A 415 3.11 13.73 4.79
C PRO A 415 3.70 12.36 4.43
N ALA A 416 3.92 12.14 3.13
CA ALA A 416 4.56 10.95 2.55
C ALA A 416 5.78 11.35 1.69
N ALA A 417 6.71 10.42 1.47
CA ALA A 417 7.94 10.66 0.68
C ALA A 417 8.65 11.98 1.08
N VAL A 418 9.02 12.10 2.36
CA VAL A 418 9.61 13.32 2.91
C VAL A 418 11.09 13.41 2.54
N HIS A 419 11.47 14.54 1.95
CA HIS A 419 12.85 14.89 1.60
C HIS A 419 13.24 16.20 2.27
N LEU A 420 14.43 16.25 2.85
CA LEU A 420 15.06 17.47 3.35
C LEU A 420 16.00 18.01 2.28
N ASP A 421 15.88 19.30 1.93
CA ASP A 421 16.80 19.91 0.97
C ASP A 421 18.21 20.01 1.54
N ALA A 422 19.24 20.00 0.67
CA ALA A 422 20.64 20.03 1.10
C ALA A 422 20.99 21.33 1.88
N LYS A 423 20.19 22.39 1.72
CA LYS A 423 20.36 23.69 2.40
C LYS A 423 19.56 23.83 3.70
N LEU A 424 18.74 22.83 4.08
CA LEU A 424 17.96 22.79 5.31
C LEU A 424 16.93 23.87 5.50
N LYS A 425 16.45 24.41 4.40
CA LYS A 425 15.43 25.45 4.45
C LYS A 425 14.05 24.82 4.37
N ILE A 426 13.91 23.71 3.66
CA ILE A 426 12.61 23.14 3.34
C ILE A 426 12.58 21.61 3.47
N LEU A 427 11.43 21.12 3.91
CA LEU A 427 11.02 19.73 3.80
C LEU A 427 10.00 19.64 2.66
N ALA A 428 10.32 18.87 1.63
CA ALA A 428 9.43 18.56 0.52
C ALA A 428 8.79 17.18 0.72
N PHE A 429 7.51 17.05 0.41
CA PHE A 429 6.76 15.81 0.64
C PHE A 429 5.51 15.76 -0.24
N LEU A 430 4.85 14.61 -0.26
CA LEU A 430 3.54 14.43 -0.87
C LEU A 430 2.43 14.59 0.17
N LYS A 431 1.43 15.42 -0.16
CA LYS A 431 0.19 15.63 0.59
C LYS A 431 -0.98 15.17 -0.27
N GLY A 432 -1.60 14.03 0.03
CA GLY A 432 -2.64 13.45 -0.82
C GLY A 432 -2.20 13.23 -2.27
N GLY A 433 -0.91 12.91 -2.47
CA GLY A 433 -0.29 12.73 -3.78
C GLY A 433 0.03 14.02 -4.56
N ALA A 434 -0.13 15.21 -3.96
CA ALA A 434 0.36 16.46 -4.53
C ALA A 434 1.67 16.91 -3.83
N PRO A 435 2.66 17.45 -4.56
CA PRO A 435 3.90 17.92 -3.96
C PRO A 435 3.67 19.17 -3.12
N ALA A 436 4.19 19.17 -1.90
CA ALA A 436 4.11 20.27 -0.96
C ALA A 436 5.46 20.49 -0.28
N THR A 437 5.67 21.69 0.26
CA THR A 437 6.85 22.03 1.05
C THR A 437 6.48 22.76 2.33
N ILE A 438 7.34 22.66 3.33
CA ILE A 438 7.27 23.43 4.57
C ILE A 438 8.67 23.83 5.01
N GLY A 439 8.82 24.92 5.77
CA GLY A 439 10.08 25.25 6.41
C GLY A 439 10.55 24.14 7.36
N ALA A 440 11.85 23.91 7.47
CA ALA A 440 12.43 22.92 8.38
C ALA A 440 12.10 23.18 9.87
N ASP A 441 11.84 24.45 10.22
CA ASP A 441 11.35 24.86 11.53
C ASP A 441 9.82 24.83 11.67
N GLY A 442 9.10 24.30 10.68
CA GLY A 442 7.65 24.40 10.55
C GLY A 442 7.20 25.69 9.85
N GLY A 443 5.89 25.92 9.83
CA GLY A 443 5.29 27.07 9.15
C GLY A 443 4.02 26.70 8.39
N GLU A 444 3.71 27.46 7.34
CA GLU A 444 2.60 27.14 6.44
C GLU A 444 3.05 26.10 5.41
N VAL A 445 2.18 25.11 5.15
CA VAL A 445 2.41 24.13 4.08
C VAL A 445 2.11 24.79 2.74
N GLU A 446 3.12 24.90 1.89
CA GLU A 446 3.03 25.46 0.55
C GLU A 446 2.87 24.32 -0.47
N SER A 447 1.72 24.25 -1.14
CA SER A 447 1.50 23.25 -2.21
C SER A 447 2.06 23.77 -3.54
N THR A 448 2.67 22.88 -4.33
CA THR A 448 3.10 23.18 -5.70
C THR A 448 2.01 22.73 -6.67
N ASP A 449 1.31 23.69 -7.26
CA ASP A 449 0.31 23.39 -8.29
C ASP A 449 0.98 22.78 -9.52
N PHE A 450 0.40 21.70 -10.04
CA PHE A 450 0.81 21.14 -11.31
C PHE A 450 -0.36 20.56 -12.10
N THR A 451 -0.15 20.38 -13.41
CA THR A 451 -1.06 19.62 -14.26
C THR A 451 -0.24 18.78 -15.23
N ALA A 452 -0.28 17.47 -15.03
CA ALA A 452 0.26 16.47 -15.94
C ALA A 452 -0.85 15.98 -16.89
N ARG A 453 -0.55 15.90 -18.19
CA ARG A 453 -1.48 15.41 -19.19
C ARG A 453 -1.07 14.01 -19.59
N LEU A 454 -1.70 12.99 -19.00
CA LEU A 454 -1.37 11.58 -19.19
C LEU A 454 -2.26 10.97 -20.29
N THR A 455 -1.69 10.04 -21.06
CA THR A 455 -2.45 9.29 -22.08
C THR A 455 -2.62 7.87 -21.60
N VAL A 456 -3.81 7.55 -21.13
CA VAL A 456 -4.13 6.25 -20.53
C VAL A 456 -4.68 5.34 -21.62
N ASP A 457 -3.86 4.37 -22.05
CA ASP A 457 -4.27 3.23 -22.88
C ASP A 457 -4.69 2.08 -21.96
N ARG A 458 -6.00 1.98 -21.70
CA ARG A 458 -6.53 1.01 -20.71
C ARG A 458 -6.18 -0.45 -21.06
N PRO A 459 -6.33 -0.93 -22.30
CA PRO A 459 -5.85 -2.27 -22.68
C PRO A 459 -4.37 -2.50 -22.39
N ALA A 460 -3.51 -1.53 -22.71
CA ALA A 460 -2.08 -1.67 -22.48
C ALA A 460 -1.74 -1.67 -20.98
N VAL A 461 -2.36 -0.80 -20.18
CA VAL A 461 -2.21 -0.77 -18.72
C VAL A 461 -2.64 -2.11 -18.10
N ARG A 462 -3.78 -2.68 -18.52
CA ARG A 462 -4.23 -3.99 -18.04
C ARG A 462 -3.24 -5.11 -18.38
N LEU A 463 -2.67 -5.10 -19.59
CA LEU A 463 -1.66 -6.08 -19.98
C LEU A 463 -0.38 -5.94 -19.13
N ARG A 464 0.07 -4.70 -18.88
CA ARG A 464 1.20 -4.41 -17.97
C ARG A 464 0.93 -4.96 -16.57
N THR A 465 -0.25 -4.69 -16.00
CA THR A 465 -0.63 -5.19 -14.67
C THR A 465 -0.67 -6.72 -14.62
N LEU A 466 -1.12 -7.39 -15.68
CA LEU A 466 -1.04 -8.85 -15.76
C LEU A 466 0.42 -9.32 -15.78
N ASP A 467 1.28 -8.67 -16.57
CA ASP A 467 2.70 -9.02 -16.66
C ASP A 467 3.42 -8.81 -15.32
N GLU A 468 3.12 -7.74 -14.58
CA GLU A 468 3.66 -7.47 -13.24
C GLU A 468 3.24 -8.56 -12.23
N ALA A 469 1.96 -8.93 -12.19
CA ALA A 469 1.49 -10.02 -11.33
C ALA A 469 2.11 -11.37 -11.72
N TRP A 470 2.24 -11.64 -13.01
CA TRP A 470 2.86 -12.85 -13.53
C TRP A 470 4.34 -12.96 -13.15
N ARG A 471 5.12 -11.88 -13.33
CA ARG A 471 6.55 -11.81 -12.94
C ARG A 471 6.73 -11.94 -11.44
N THR A 472 5.90 -11.25 -10.65
CA THR A 472 5.93 -11.34 -9.18
C THR A 472 5.80 -12.79 -8.70
N LEU A 473 4.87 -13.56 -9.29
CA LEU A 473 4.71 -14.97 -8.96
C LEU A 473 5.84 -15.84 -9.50
N ARG A 474 6.30 -15.61 -10.73
CA ARG A 474 7.46 -16.31 -11.29
C ARG A 474 8.67 -16.22 -10.36
N ASP A 475 8.89 -15.05 -9.77
CA ASP A 475 10.10 -14.75 -9.00
C ASP A 475 9.97 -15.09 -7.50
N ARG A 476 8.76 -15.01 -6.94
CA ARG A 476 8.54 -15.09 -5.47
C ARG A 476 7.56 -16.16 -5.01
N PHE A 477 7.01 -16.97 -5.91
CA PHE A 477 6.16 -18.08 -5.50
C PHE A 477 6.99 -19.14 -4.75
N TYR A 478 6.42 -19.71 -3.68
CA TYR A 478 7.17 -20.55 -2.76
C TYR A 478 7.64 -21.87 -3.37
N ASP A 479 6.94 -22.37 -4.39
CA ASP A 479 7.34 -23.54 -5.15
C ASP A 479 7.96 -23.08 -6.47
N PRO A 480 9.28 -23.18 -6.66
CA PRO A 480 9.94 -22.72 -7.88
C PRO A 480 9.50 -23.49 -9.13
N ASP A 481 8.90 -24.69 -8.98
CA ASP A 481 8.34 -25.46 -10.08
C ASP A 481 6.88 -25.08 -10.39
N MET A 482 6.32 -24.06 -9.72
CA MET A 482 4.95 -23.53 -9.93
C MET A 482 3.87 -24.62 -9.82
N HIS A 483 4.03 -25.60 -8.92
CA HIS A 483 3.20 -26.81 -8.82
C HIS A 483 3.12 -27.65 -10.11
N GLY A 484 4.11 -27.52 -11.00
CA GLY A 484 4.17 -28.17 -12.30
C GLY A 484 3.39 -27.43 -13.41
N VAL A 485 2.93 -26.21 -13.17
CA VAL A 485 2.23 -25.39 -14.17
C VAL A 485 3.25 -24.75 -15.11
N ASP A 486 3.00 -24.82 -16.42
CA ASP A 486 3.76 -24.07 -17.42
C ASP A 486 3.40 -22.58 -17.32
N TRP A 487 4.10 -21.87 -16.43
CA TRP A 487 3.80 -20.49 -16.12
C TRP A 487 3.98 -19.54 -17.31
N PRO A 488 5.03 -19.66 -18.16
CA PRO A 488 5.10 -18.92 -19.41
C PRO A 488 3.90 -19.13 -20.35
N ALA A 489 3.40 -20.38 -20.47
CA ALA A 489 2.20 -20.64 -21.25
C ALA A 489 0.96 -19.94 -20.68
N MET A 490 0.86 -19.82 -19.35
CA MET A 490 -0.25 -19.10 -18.70
C MET A 490 -0.22 -17.61 -19.06
N ARG A 491 0.94 -16.96 -19.04
CA ARG A 491 1.06 -15.56 -19.49
C ARG A 491 0.55 -15.37 -20.91
N ALA A 492 0.94 -16.27 -21.82
CA ALA A 492 0.52 -16.19 -23.22
C ALA A 492 -1.00 -16.37 -23.36
N LYS A 493 -1.58 -17.35 -22.67
CA LYS A 493 -3.03 -17.63 -22.67
C LYS A 493 -3.84 -16.46 -22.13
N TYR A 494 -3.54 -15.99 -20.92
CA TYR A 494 -4.34 -14.97 -20.24
C TYR A 494 -4.07 -13.55 -20.75
N GLY A 495 -2.84 -13.26 -21.21
CA GLY A 495 -2.56 -11.99 -21.90
C GLY A 495 -3.42 -11.81 -23.16
N ALA A 496 -3.72 -12.88 -23.89
CA ALA A 496 -4.64 -12.83 -25.03
C ALA A 496 -6.10 -12.59 -24.60
N TRP A 497 -6.50 -13.01 -23.39
CA TRP A 497 -7.85 -12.79 -22.88
C TRP A 497 -8.05 -11.38 -22.35
N VAL A 498 -7.03 -10.80 -21.70
CA VAL A 498 -7.07 -9.40 -21.23
C VAL A 498 -7.32 -8.41 -22.37
N ALA A 499 -6.82 -8.70 -23.58
CA ALA A 499 -7.09 -7.89 -24.77
C ALA A 499 -8.59 -7.81 -25.13
N HIS A 500 -9.43 -8.70 -24.58
CA HIS A 500 -10.87 -8.73 -24.76
C HIS A 500 -11.67 -8.24 -23.55
N ALA A 501 -11.02 -7.90 -22.44
CA ALA A 501 -11.69 -7.39 -21.25
C ALA A 501 -12.25 -5.99 -21.51
N ALA A 502 -13.56 -5.80 -21.35
CA ALA A 502 -14.19 -4.51 -21.60
C ALA A 502 -14.05 -3.58 -20.39
N CYS A 503 -14.25 -4.09 -19.18
CA CYS A 503 -14.18 -3.34 -17.92
C CYS A 503 -13.20 -3.98 -16.92
N ASP A 504 -13.00 -3.32 -15.77
CA ASP A 504 -12.06 -3.80 -14.75
C ASP A 504 -12.57 -5.05 -14.03
N VAL A 505 -13.89 -5.29 -14.03
CA VAL A 505 -14.47 -6.55 -13.55
C VAL A 505 -14.05 -7.71 -14.44
N ASP A 506 -14.19 -7.58 -15.77
CA ASP A 506 -13.73 -8.59 -16.72
C ASP A 506 -12.23 -8.85 -16.58
N PHE A 507 -11.43 -7.77 -16.44
CA PHE A 507 -10.00 -7.87 -16.20
C PHE A 507 -9.70 -8.63 -14.91
N GLY A 508 -10.42 -8.31 -13.83
CA GLY A 508 -10.27 -8.97 -12.55
C GLY A 508 -10.61 -10.46 -12.62
N ASP A 509 -11.62 -10.85 -13.38
CA ASP A 509 -11.96 -12.26 -13.61
C ASP A 509 -10.84 -13.00 -14.36
N VAL A 510 -10.29 -12.40 -15.42
CA VAL A 510 -9.17 -12.98 -16.17
C VAL A 510 -7.92 -13.14 -15.29
N MET A 511 -7.61 -12.12 -14.47
CA MET A 511 -6.51 -12.18 -13.50
C MET A 511 -6.72 -13.33 -12.51
N ASN A 512 -7.89 -13.44 -11.90
CA ASN A 512 -8.20 -14.51 -10.95
C ASN A 512 -8.14 -15.90 -11.58
N LEU A 513 -8.43 -16.03 -12.89
CA LEU A 513 -8.26 -17.30 -13.59
C LEU A 513 -6.79 -17.67 -13.74
N MET A 514 -5.93 -16.72 -14.13
CA MET A 514 -4.49 -16.95 -14.20
C MET A 514 -3.91 -17.35 -12.83
N LEU A 515 -4.30 -16.62 -11.78
CA LEU A 515 -3.86 -16.90 -10.41
C LEU A 515 -4.35 -18.27 -9.92
N GLY A 516 -5.56 -18.67 -10.33
CA GLY A 516 -6.16 -19.96 -9.98
C GLY A 516 -5.44 -21.18 -10.55
N GLU A 517 -4.70 -21.04 -11.66
CA GLU A 517 -3.94 -22.15 -12.26
C GLU A 517 -2.90 -22.74 -11.29
N LEU A 518 -2.33 -21.90 -10.41
CA LEU A 518 -1.37 -22.35 -9.41
C LEU A 518 -1.99 -23.19 -8.29
N ASN A 519 -3.32 -23.24 -8.18
CA ASN A 519 -4.03 -24.03 -7.16
C ASN A 519 -3.48 -23.79 -5.73
N ALA A 520 -3.21 -22.54 -5.40
CA ALA A 520 -2.71 -22.10 -4.10
C ALA A 520 -3.73 -21.20 -3.38
N SER A 521 -3.71 -21.25 -2.06
CA SER A 521 -4.53 -20.34 -1.23
C SER A 521 -3.97 -18.92 -1.25
N HIS A 522 -4.79 -17.92 -0.88
CA HIS A 522 -4.43 -16.49 -0.90
C HIS A 522 -4.10 -15.95 -2.30
N MET A 523 -4.65 -16.60 -3.33
CA MET A 523 -4.54 -16.17 -4.71
C MET A 523 -5.82 -15.46 -5.12
N GLY A 524 -5.73 -14.13 -5.19
CA GLY A 524 -6.85 -13.30 -5.59
C GLY A 524 -6.40 -11.91 -6.03
N TYR A 525 -7.03 -11.42 -7.08
CA TYR A 525 -6.94 -10.04 -7.53
C TYR A 525 -8.33 -9.41 -7.39
N ARG A 526 -8.37 -8.20 -6.85
CA ARG A 526 -9.58 -7.40 -6.81
C ARG A 526 -9.28 -6.11 -7.57
N PRO A 527 -9.98 -5.85 -8.69
CA PRO A 527 -9.83 -4.57 -9.37
C PRO A 527 -10.24 -3.45 -8.41
N GLY A 528 -9.70 -2.25 -8.62
CA GLY A 528 -10.27 -1.05 -8.00
C GLY A 528 -11.73 -0.93 -8.44
N TRP A 529 -12.64 -0.71 -7.48
CA TRP A 529 -14.04 -0.47 -7.80
C TRP A 529 -14.22 1.02 -8.01
N ASP A 530 -14.33 1.45 -9.26
CA ASP A 530 -14.96 2.74 -9.59
C ASP A 530 -16.44 2.61 -9.25
N SER A 531 -16.77 2.78 -7.97
CA SER A 531 -18.17 2.87 -7.55
C SER A 531 -18.77 4.10 -8.22
N PRO A 532 -19.87 3.98 -8.98
CA PRO A 532 -20.54 5.12 -9.57
C PRO A 532 -21.21 5.96 -8.46
N GLY A 533 -20.43 6.80 -7.77
CA GLY A 533 -20.91 7.69 -6.71
C GLY A 533 -21.19 7.02 -5.35
N ASP A 534 -21.10 7.81 -4.29
CA ASP A 534 -21.57 7.47 -2.95
C ASP A 534 -23.11 7.60 -2.92
N TYR A 535 -23.80 6.46 -2.99
CA TYR A 535 -25.26 6.44 -2.86
C TYR A 535 -25.73 6.54 -1.40
N GLY A 536 -24.82 6.57 -0.42
CA GLY A 536 -25.15 6.48 1.00
C GLY A 536 -25.51 5.06 1.43
N ASP A 537 -25.18 4.71 2.67
CA ASP A 537 -25.46 3.39 3.22
C ASP A 537 -26.95 3.20 3.59
N ASP A 538 -27.49 2.02 3.32
CA ASP A 538 -28.82 1.62 3.77
C ASP A 538 -28.88 1.51 5.29
N GLY A 539 -29.99 1.98 5.88
CA GLY A 539 -30.22 1.95 7.31
C GLY A 539 -30.66 0.57 7.83
N TRP A 540 -30.03 0.10 8.90
CA TRP A 540 -30.40 -1.14 9.61
C TRP A 540 -30.89 -0.84 11.02
N LEU A 541 -32.09 -1.31 11.34
CA LEU A 541 -32.76 -1.06 12.64
C LEU A 541 -32.37 -2.07 13.74
N GLY A 542 -31.77 -3.20 13.38
CA GLY A 542 -31.52 -4.30 14.30
C GLY A 542 -32.78 -5.05 14.73
N LEU A 543 -33.74 -5.19 13.80
CA LEU A 543 -35.00 -5.91 14.01
C LEU A 543 -35.09 -7.10 13.05
N GLU A 544 -35.65 -8.21 13.54
CA GLU A 544 -36.16 -9.29 12.69
C GLU A 544 -37.67 -9.41 12.86
N PHE A 545 -38.36 -9.80 11.79
CA PHE A 545 -39.81 -9.80 11.75
C PHE A 545 -40.38 -11.22 11.58
N ASP A 546 -41.55 -11.43 12.17
CA ASP A 546 -42.31 -12.68 12.04
C ASP A 546 -42.90 -12.80 10.62
N ARG A 547 -42.31 -13.69 9.81
CA ARG A 547 -42.75 -13.93 8.42
C ARG A 547 -44.15 -14.55 8.32
N ALA A 548 -44.70 -15.10 9.40
CA ALA A 548 -46.05 -15.64 9.42
C ALA A 548 -47.12 -14.57 9.74
N HIS A 549 -46.72 -13.37 10.15
CA HIS A 549 -47.66 -12.28 10.43
C HIS A 549 -48.32 -11.77 9.13
N THR A 550 -49.65 -11.79 9.10
CA THR A 550 -50.45 -11.32 7.96
C THR A 550 -51.25 -10.06 8.26
N GLY A 551 -51.09 -9.48 9.46
CA GLY A 551 -51.78 -8.25 9.86
C GLY A 551 -51.15 -7.00 9.25
N ARG A 552 -51.64 -5.82 9.65
CA ARG A 552 -51.01 -4.54 9.32
C ARG A 552 -49.57 -4.52 9.87
N GLY A 553 -48.66 -3.86 9.16
CA GLY A 553 -47.27 -3.66 9.60
C GLY A 553 -46.41 -4.92 9.62
N LEU A 554 -45.23 -4.80 10.21
CA LEU A 554 -44.24 -5.86 10.39
C LEU A 554 -44.10 -6.18 11.88
N LYS A 555 -44.50 -7.38 12.30
CA LYS A 555 -44.43 -7.79 13.70
C LYS A 555 -43.00 -8.17 14.08
N VAL A 556 -42.45 -7.52 15.10
CA VAL A 556 -41.10 -7.74 15.60
C VAL A 556 -41.01 -9.11 16.26
N ALA A 557 -40.14 -9.97 15.74
CA ALA A 557 -39.82 -11.29 16.27
C ALA A 557 -38.53 -11.30 17.11
N ARG A 558 -37.55 -10.47 16.74
CA ARG A 558 -36.29 -10.30 17.47
C ARG A 558 -35.86 -8.84 17.47
N VAL A 559 -35.28 -8.40 18.58
CA VAL A 559 -34.60 -7.12 18.72
C VAL A 559 -33.14 -7.43 19.03
N LEU A 560 -32.23 -6.88 18.23
CA LEU A 560 -30.79 -7.06 18.39
C LEU A 560 -30.29 -6.24 19.59
N ILE A 561 -29.66 -6.89 20.56
CA ILE A 561 -29.17 -6.23 21.77
C ILE A 561 -28.10 -5.18 21.40
N ASP A 562 -28.16 -4.01 22.04
CA ASP A 562 -27.31 -2.84 21.76
C ASP A 562 -27.49 -2.26 20.34
N GLY A 563 -28.47 -2.75 19.57
CA GLY A 563 -28.81 -2.21 18.26
C GLY A 563 -29.68 -0.94 18.33
N PRO A 564 -29.88 -0.23 17.20
CA PRO A 564 -30.60 1.05 17.17
C PRO A 564 -31.96 1.04 17.86
N CYS A 565 -32.78 0.02 17.62
CA CYS A 565 -34.10 -0.10 18.23
C CYS A 565 -34.08 -0.60 19.68
N ASP A 566 -32.99 -1.23 20.13
CA ASP A 566 -32.78 -1.63 21.52
C ASP A 566 -32.41 -0.43 22.41
N MET A 567 -31.63 0.49 21.82
CA MET A 567 -31.13 1.71 22.45
C MET A 567 -32.05 2.92 22.24
N ALA A 568 -33.17 2.74 21.53
CA ALA A 568 -34.14 3.80 21.27
C ALA A 568 -34.76 4.36 22.57
N PRO A 569 -35.16 5.64 22.61
CA PRO A 569 -35.82 6.25 23.76
C PRO A 569 -37.02 5.43 24.25
N ASP A 570 -37.83 4.96 23.29
CA ASP A 570 -38.91 4.00 23.51
C ASP A 570 -38.48 2.62 22.98
N ARG A 571 -37.56 1.98 23.72
CA ARG A 571 -37.01 0.64 23.41
C ARG A 571 -38.06 -0.29 22.81
N VAL A 572 -37.77 -0.78 21.60
CA VAL A 572 -38.62 -1.70 20.84
C VAL A 572 -38.62 -3.07 21.51
N ARG A 573 -39.75 -3.78 21.47
CA ARG A 573 -39.93 -5.08 22.12
C ARG A 573 -40.41 -6.13 21.12
N VAL A 574 -40.07 -7.38 21.40
CA VAL A 574 -40.65 -8.53 20.70
C VAL A 574 -42.18 -8.48 20.85
N GLY A 575 -42.89 -8.59 19.72
CA GLY A 575 -44.34 -8.51 19.63
C GLY A 575 -44.89 -7.12 19.24
N ASP A 576 -44.08 -6.05 19.30
CA ASP A 576 -44.46 -4.76 18.71
C ASP A 576 -44.64 -4.89 17.19
N VAL A 577 -45.42 -3.99 16.58
CA VAL A 577 -45.66 -3.99 15.13
C VAL A 577 -45.18 -2.69 14.53
N LEU A 578 -44.20 -2.76 13.62
CA LEU A 578 -43.74 -1.59 12.86
C LEU A 578 -44.73 -1.25 11.76
N LEU A 579 -45.33 -0.07 11.86
CA LEU A 579 -46.34 0.43 10.94
C LEU A 579 -45.74 1.35 9.87
N GLY A 580 -44.67 2.09 10.18
CA GLY A 580 -44.06 3.00 9.22
C GLY A 580 -42.69 3.55 9.63
N VAL A 581 -42.02 4.11 8.63
CA VAL A 581 -40.70 4.75 8.70
C VAL A 581 -40.78 6.09 7.96
N ASP A 582 -40.43 7.20 8.61
CA ASP A 582 -40.55 8.57 8.09
C ASP A 582 -41.91 8.88 7.44
N GLY A 583 -42.99 8.43 8.08
CA GLY A 583 -44.36 8.60 7.60
C GLY A 583 -44.74 7.71 6.40
N ARG A 584 -43.82 6.88 5.88
CA ARG A 584 -44.12 5.84 4.88
C ARG A 584 -44.58 4.57 5.58
N ALA A 585 -45.72 4.02 5.17
CA ALA A 585 -46.19 2.74 5.70
C ALA A 585 -45.23 1.61 5.29
N VAL A 586 -45.03 0.62 6.17
CA VAL A 586 -44.28 -0.61 5.88
C VAL A 586 -45.15 -1.84 6.15
N GLY A 587 -44.89 -2.93 5.44
CA GLY A 587 -45.69 -4.16 5.57
C GLY A 587 -45.57 -5.07 4.35
N ARG A 588 -46.55 -5.97 4.18
CA ARG A 588 -46.57 -6.95 3.08
C ARG A 588 -46.45 -6.32 1.69
N ASP A 589 -47.11 -5.19 1.49
CA ASP A 589 -47.20 -4.50 0.19
C ASP A 589 -46.31 -3.24 0.13
N ALA A 590 -45.50 -2.99 1.17
CA ALA A 590 -44.64 -1.81 1.28
C ALA A 590 -43.29 -2.19 1.91
N SER A 591 -42.22 -2.11 1.09
CA SER A 591 -40.88 -2.54 1.48
C SER A 591 -40.31 -1.67 2.60
N LEU A 592 -39.81 -2.33 3.64
CA LEU A 592 -39.05 -1.69 4.71
C LEU A 592 -37.68 -1.24 4.20
N GLU A 593 -37.06 -2.03 3.34
CA GLU A 593 -35.76 -1.78 2.74
C GLU A 593 -35.80 -0.46 1.95
N ALA A 594 -36.80 -0.27 1.09
CA ALA A 594 -37.01 0.99 0.37
C ALA A 594 -37.32 2.20 1.27
N ALA A 595 -37.80 1.97 2.50
CA ALA A 595 -38.03 3.04 3.46
C ALA A 595 -36.76 3.42 4.25
N LEU A 596 -35.76 2.52 4.28
CA LEU A 596 -34.47 2.70 4.96
C LEU A 596 -33.30 2.94 4.01
N GLU A 597 -33.55 2.96 2.70
CA GLU A 597 -32.57 3.28 1.67
C GLU A 597 -31.88 4.62 1.99
N THR A 598 -30.55 4.65 2.01
CA THR A 598 -29.73 5.85 2.32
C THR A 598 -29.97 6.48 3.71
N ARG A 599 -30.46 5.69 4.68
CA ARG A 599 -30.80 6.18 6.04
C ARG A 599 -29.81 5.78 7.13
N ALA A 600 -28.68 5.15 6.81
CA ALA A 600 -27.66 4.85 7.80
C ALA A 600 -27.20 6.13 8.51
N ASP A 601 -27.14 6.06 9.84
CA ASP A 601 -26.71 7.11 10.78
C ASP A 601 -27.52 8.43 10.70
N LEU A 602 -28.64 8.44 9.98
CA LEU A 602 -29.56 9.57 9.89
C LEU A 602 -30.74 9.43 10.86
N PRO A 603 -31.15 10.53 11.52
CA PRO A 603 -32.34 10.51 12.37
C PRO A 603 -33.59 10.13 11.57
N THR A 604 -34.22 9.01 11.95
CA THR A 604 -35.33 8.36 11.23
C THR A 604 -36.50 8.14 12.19
N TRP A 605 -37.70 8.56 11.80
CA TRP A 605 -38.92 8.39 12.60
C TRP A 605 -39.52 7.01 12.39
N LEU A 606 -39.87 6.32 13.48
CA LEU A 606 -40.57 5.04 13.46
C LEU A 606 -41.96 5.20 14.06
N LEU A 607 -42.96 4.60 13.41
CA LEU A 607 -44.31 4.43 13.95
C LEU A 607 -44.50 2.96 14.34
N LEU A 608 -44.61 2.68 15.63
CA LEU A 608 -44.87 1.35 16.20
C LEU A 608 -46.29 1.24 16.77
N GLU A 609 -46.87 0.05 16.73
CA GLU A 609 -48.06 -0.31 17.52
C GLU A 609 -47.65 -1.27 18.65
N ARG A 610 -48.06 -0.95 19.88
CA ARG A 610 -47.84 -1.78 21.07
C ARG A 610 -49.12 -1.87 21.87
N GLY A 611 -49.66 -3.08 22.01
CA GLY A 611 -50.87 -3.32 22.82
C GLY A 611 -52.12 -2.56 22.32
N GLY A 612 -52.13 -2.13 21.05
CA GLY A 612 -53.21 -1.34 20.45
C GLY A 612 -52.98 0.17 20.44
N ASP A 613 -51.94 0.67 21.11
CA ASP A 613 -51.54 2.09 21.09
C ASP A 613 -50.45 2.32 20.04
N GLU A 614 -50.55 3.42 19.28
CA GLU A 614 -49.50 3.86 18.34
C GLU A 614 -48.47 4.73 19.09
N LEU A 615 -47.19 4.43 18.91
CA LEU A 615 -46.04 5.18 19.45
C LEU A 615 -45.16 5.64 18.30
N GLU A 616 -44.75 6.90 18.34
CA GLU A 616 -43.86 7.49 17.36
C GLU A 616 -42.62 8.07 18.03
N PHE A 617 -41.43 7.65 17.59
CA PHE A 617 -40.15 8.09 18.15
C PHE A 617 -39.07 8.03 17.08
N GLN A 618 -37.96 8.71 17.33
CA GLN A 618 -36.83 8.78 16.43
C GLN A 618 -35.73 7.79 16.84
N VAL A 619 -35.11 7.16 15.85
CA VAL A 619 -33.91 6.34 15.98
C VAL A 619 -32.88 6.76 14.94
N ALA A 620 -31.61 6.45 15.16
CA ALA A 620 -30.60 6.49 14.11
C ALA A 620 -30.30 5.05 13.68
N PRO A 621 -30.79 4.58 12.52
CA PRO A 621 -30.39 3.29 11.96
C PRO A 621 -28.87 3.27 11.76
N THR A 622 -28.26 2.10 11.68
CA THR A 622 -26.81 2.00 11.44
C THR A 622 -26.51 1.33 10.10
N GLY A 623 -25.29 1.46 9.57
CA GLY A 623 -24.88 0.81 8.33
C GLY A 623 -24.68 -0.71 8.45
N TRP A 624 -24.50 -1.38 7.31
CA TRP A 624 -24.32 -2.83 7.23
C TRP A 624 -23.14 -3.36 8.07
N ARG A 625 -21.99 -2.67 8.05
CA ARG A 625 -20.81 -3.12 8.81
C ARG A 625 -21.08 -3.15 10.31
N SER A 626 -21.70 -2.09 10.83
CA SER A 626 -22.05 -1.99 12.25
C SER A 626 -23.07 -3.04 12.67
N ILE A 627 -24.10 -3.30 11.86
CA ILE A 627 -25.10 -4.31 12.20
C ILE A 627 -24.52 -5.73 12.20
N GLN A 628 -23.55 -6.03 11.33
CA GLN A 628 -22.84 -7.32 11.33
C GLN A 628 -22.03 -7.53 12.61
N VAL A 629 -21.33 -6.50 13.10
CA VAL A 629 -20.60 -6.55 14.37
C VAL A 629 -21.55 -6.83 15.54
N LEU A 630 -22.70 -6.16 15.56
CA LEU A 630 -23.72 -6.36 16.61
C LEU A 630 -24.33 -7.76 16.56
N ASN A 631 -24.70 -8.26 15.37
CA ASN A 631 -25.19 -9.63 15.19
C ASN A 631 -24.17 -10.68 15.66
N HIS A 632 -22.88 -10.45 15.39
CA HIS A 632 -21.82 -11.33 15.85
C HIS A 632 -21.77 -11.39 17.37
N ARG A 633 -21.72 -10.22 18.03
CA ARG A 633 -21.70 -10.10 19.50
C ARG A 633 -22.93 -10.73 20.16
N ASP A 634 -24.11 -10.54 19.57
CA ASP A 634 -25.35 -11.14 20.06
C ASP A 634 -25.31 -12.68 19.96
N ALA A 635 -24.80 -13.23 18.85
CA ALA A 635 -24.60 -14.66 18.69
C ALA A 635 -23.60 -15.25 19.71
N GLU A 636 -22.52 -14.52 20.04
CA GLU A 636 -21.58 -14.91 21.10
C GLU A 636 -22.25 -14.91 22.48
N ARG A 637 -23.03 -13.87 22.81
CA ARG A 637 -23.78 -13.79 24.06
C ARG A 637 -24.77 -14.95 24.20
N ALA A 638 -25.49 -15.28 23.13
CA ALA A 638 -26.44 -16.38 23.11
C ALA A 638 -25.74 -17.73 23.37
N LYS A 639 -24.58 -17.99 22.74
CA LYS A 639 -23.80 -19.21 22.97
C LYS A 639 -23.21 -19.27 24.38
N ARG A 640 -22.76 -18.14 24.94
CA ARG A 640 -22.31 -18.06 26.34
C ARG A 640 -23.44 -18.38 27.30
N ALA A 641 -24.61 -17.77 27.13
CA ALA A 641 -25.79 -18.01 27.96
C ALA A 641 -26.26 -19.47 27.87
N TYR A 642 -26.29 -20.05 26.66
CA TYR A 642 -26.59 -21.47 26.45
C TYR A 642 -25.61 -22.38 27.18
N THR A 643 -24.31 -22.07 27.13
CA THR A 643 -23.26 -22.87 27.79
C THR A 643 -23.41 -22.81 29.31
N GLU A 644 -23.65 -21.61 29.85
CA GLU A 644 -23.90 -21.39 31.28
C GLU A 644 -25.12 -22.19 31.75
N GLU A 645 -26.26 -22.07 31.05
CA GLU A 645 -27.52 -22.75 31.37
C GLU A 645 -27.37 -24.27 31.31
N ARG A 646 -26.75 -24.82 30.25
CA ARG A 646 -26.63 -26.28 30.07
C ARG A 646 -25.58 -26.92 30.94
N SER A 647 -24.61 -26.16 31.42
CA SER A 647 -23.55 -26.68 32.28
C SER A 647 -23.81 -26.46 33.78
N ASP A 648 -24.88 -25.75 34.15
CA ASP A 648 -25.08 -25.20 35.50
C ASP A 648 -23.85 -24.37 35.96
N GLY A 649 -23.31 -23.55 35.05
CA GLY A 649 -22.14 -22.69 35.30
C GLY A 649 -20.81 -23.42 35.50
N ARG A 650 -20.69 -24.67 35.05
CA ARG A 650 -19.45 -25.47 35.18
C ARG A 650 -18.52 -25.35 33.97
N VAL A 651 -18.98 -24.79 32.86
CA VAL A 651 -18.22 -24.66 31.61
C VAL A 651 -18.22 -23.20 31.15
N GLY A 652 -17.04 -22.63 30.92
CA GLY A 652 -16.89 -21.31 30.31
C GLY A 652 -16.97 -21.36 28.78
N TYR A 653 -17.37 -20.25 28.15
CA TYR A 653 -17.43 -20.12 26.69
C TYR A 653 -16.54 -18.96 26.22
N VAL A 654 -15.67 -19.25 25.25
CA VAL A 654 -14.84 -18.29 24.53
C VAL A 654 -14.97 -18.55 23.03
N HIS A 655 -14.99 -17.48 22.23
CA HIS A 655 -15.06 -17.52 20.78
C HIS A 655 -13.89 -16.73 20.20
N ILE A 656 -13.22 -17.31 19.20
CA ILE A 656 -12.09 -16.69 18.49
C ILE A 656 -12.52 -16.58 17.02
N GLN A 657 -12.89 -15.38 16.60
CA GLN A 657 -13.43 -15.11 15.26
C GLN A 657 -12.34 -15.15 14.17
N GLY A 658 -11.10 -14.83 14.53
CA GLY A 658 -9.94 -14.75 13.68
C GLY A 658 -8.66 -14.86 14.51
N MET A 659 -7.51 -14.86 13.85
CA MET A 659 -6.19 -14.97 14.49
C MET A 659 -5.46 -13.62 14.49
N GLY A 660 -6.19 -12.50 14.45
CA GLY A 660 -5.63 -11.16 14.55
C GLY A 660 -5.34 -10.77 16.00
N PHE A 661 -4.62 -9.68 16.19
CA PHE A 661 -4.26 -9.19 17.52
C PHE A 661 -5.49 -8.82 18.36
N ALA A 662 -6.49 -8.17 17.77
CA ALA A 662 -7.74 -7.83 18.47
C ALA A 662 -8.46 -9.06 19.04
N GLU A 663 -8.33 -10.24 18.43
CA GLU A 663 -8.87 -11.49 18.96
C GLU A 663 -8.01 -12.07 20.09
N VAL A 664 -6.68 -11.94 20.01
CA VAL A 664 -5.77 -12.32 21.09
C VAL A 664 -6.08 -11.54 22.36
N GLU A 665 -6.35 -10.24 22.25
CA GLU A 665 -6.72 -9.41 23.40
C GLU A 665 -8.04 -9.81 24.04
N ARG A 666 -9.06 -10.12 23.23
CA ARG A 666 -10.34 -10.60 23.75
C ARG A 666 -10.22 -11.97 24.41
N PHE A 667 -9.21 -12.75 24.02
CA PHE A 667 -8.94 -14.08 24.56
C PHE A 667 -8.23 -14.02 25.92
N GLN A 668 -7.31 -13.07 26.10
CA GLN A 668 -6.61 -12.81 27.37
C GLN A 668 -7.58 -12.27 28.43
#